data_AF-A0A7X7VBU0-F1
#
_entry.id   AF-A0A7X7VBU0-F1
#
_cell.length_a   1.000
_cell.length_b   1.000
_cell.length_c   1.000
_cell.angle_alpha   90.00
_cell.angle_beta   90.00
_cell.angle_gamma   90.00
#
_symmetry.space_group_name_H-M   'P 1'
#
loop_
_entity.id
_entity.type
_entity.pdbx_description
1 polymer ?
#
loop_
_entity_poly.entity_id
_entity_poly.type
_entity_poly.pdbx_seq_one_letter_code
_entity_poly.pdbx_strand_id
1 'polypeptide(L)'
;GAPNGFSRIVLHEAATGRRAELTNDRVDSYGPAWSPDGKWLYFLSDRYFESVVGSPWGARQPEPYFDKTTKIYAAALSGKDPFPFAPATELQGEKKEPGDDKGVETKAGAAKDAPKPAPGVKVEIALPGLSERVFELPLPPGVYGNLAVGDKALFFIDEGSNAAGQPKLQAVEIKNRGVQARTIMDDVRQFELTADGKKLFVRKGGDLYVIDAGTAQPTQQTLAERRIDLSKWAFSVDPREEWRQMLVDAWRMERDYFYDRDLHNVDYEGLLERHRPFVDRVSDRAELNDLLAHLVGELSALHTFVRGGDLRPPTDSISPGSLGARLVRDEAKGGYRIDHIYRADPEYPDNLSPLGKPMSAIREGEIVASINGVPALSVADPAFLLRHTAGQQVLLEVRPAAGGPVRKEIVVPMTPGAEADLRYSEWEYTRRLEVEKTSKNEIGYVHLRAMGGGNYTEWVKNFYPVFDRKGLVIDVRHNRGGNIDSWVLEKLLRRAWFYWQSRVGKPTWNMQHAFRGHLVVLCNERTASDGEAFAEGFRRLGLGKVIGTRTWGGEIWLSSSNVLVDRGLASAAETGVYGPEGQWLIEGHGVDPDIVVDNLPHATFLGKDAQLEAAVKHLQELIAKDPVEVPKHPPYPDKKK
;
A
#
# COMPACT_ATOMS: atom_id res chain seq x y z
N GLY A 1 -0.52 -24.36 -2.65
CA GLY A 1 -1.92 -24.13 -2.30
C GLY A 1 -2.78 -25.30 -2.76
N ALA A 2 -4.08 -25.21 -2.47
CA ALA A 2 -5.11 -26.00 -3.12
C ALA A 2 -5.42 -25.43 -4.53
N PRO A 3 -6.11 -26.18 -5.41
CA PRO A 3 -6.44 -25.72 -6.77
C PRO A 3 -7.25 -24.42 -6.84
N ASN A 4 -7.99 -24.09 -5.77
CA ASN A 4 -8.76 -22.85 -5.65
C ASN A 4 -7.95 -21.66 -5.11
N GLY A 5 -6.63 -21.81 -4.93
CA GLY A 5 -5.74 -20.76 -4.45
C GLY A 5 -5.54 -20.73 -2.94
N PHE A 6 -6.39 -21.37 -2.13
CA PHE A 6 -6.25 -21.32 -0.67
C PHE A 6 -5.03 -22.08 -0.15
N SER A 7 -4.47 -21.54 0.93
CA SER A 7 -3.38 -22.13 1.69
C SER A 7 -3.87 -23.29 2.55
N ARG A 8 -3.08 -24.36 2.59
CA ARG A 8 -3.37 -25.56 3.39
C ARG A 8 -2.11 -26.06 4.07
N ILE A 9 -2.29 -26.67 5.23
CA ILE A 9 -1.21 -27.31 5.97
C ILE A 9 -1.17 -28.78 5.57
N VAL A 10 0.00 -29.19 5.06
CA VAL A 10 0.29 -30.57 4.68
C VAL A 10 1.45 -31.06 5.53
N LEU A 11 1.26 -32.16 6.24
CA LEU A 11 2.33 -32.85 6.93
C LEU A 11 3.14 -33.65 5.93
N HIS A 12 4.46 -33.54 6.02
CA HIS A 12 5.41 -34.30 5.22
C HIS A 12 6.36 -35.08 6.12
N GLU A 13 6.31 -36.40 6.05
CA GLU A 13 7.21 -37.29 6.78
C GLU A 13 8.53 -37.41 6.00
N ALA A 14 9.58 -36.76 6.48
CA ALA A 14 10.88 -36.71 5.78
C ALA A 14 11.49 -38.10 5.51
N ALA A 15 11.30 -39.06 6.42
CA ALA A 15 11.89 -40.39 6.32
C ALA A 15 11.24 -41.27 5.23
N THR A 16 9.93 -41.12 5.00
CA THR A 16 9.16 -41.99 4.09
C THR A 16 8.68 -41.25 2.84
N GLY A 17 8.75 -39.92 2.84
CA GLY A 17 8.15 -39.06 1.84
C GLY A 17 6.63 -38.95 1.92
N ARG A 18 5.99 -39.65 2.88
CA ARG A 18 4.52 -39.68 3.02
C ARG A 18 3.98 -38.28 3.29
N ARG A 19 2.86 -37.95 2.67
CA ARG A 19 2.15 -36.68 2.86
C ARG A 19 0.75 -36.93 3.40
N ALA A 20 0.30 -36.06 4.28
CA ALA A 20 -1.07 -36.07 4.79
C ALA A 20 -1.58 -34.64 4.92
N GLU A 21 -2.80 -34.41 4.44
CA GLU A 21 -3.45 -33.10 4.58
C GLU A 21 -3.95 -32.94 6.01
N LEU A 22 -3.55 -31.86 6.66
CA LEU A 22 -4.06 -31.49 7.98
C LEU A 22 -5.30 -30.61 7.87
N THR A 23 -5.29 -29.68 6.92
CA THR A 23 -6.41 -28.78 6.65
C THR A 23 -6.88 -28.96 5.21
N ASN A 24 -8.16 -28.64 4.97
CA ASN A 24 -8.76 -28.70 3.64
C ASN A 24 -8.61 -27.37 2.89
N ASP A 25 -9.29 -27.29 1.74
CA ASP A 25 -9.30 -26.17 0.80
C ASP A 25 -10.52 -25.27 0.96
N ARG A 26 -11.16 -25.21 2.13
CA ARG A 26 -12.33 -24.32 2.34
C ARG A 26 -11.96 -22.93 2.86
N VAL A 27 -10.80 -22.81 3.49
CA VAL A 27 -10.31 -21.60 4.16
C VAL A 27 -8.78 -21.61 4.17
N ASP A 28 -8.17 -20.43 4.19
CA ASP A 28 -6.73 -20.31 4.36
C ASP A 28 -6.29 -20.84 5.72
N SER A 29 -5.28 -21.69 5.72
CA SER A 29 -4.59 -22.19 6.91
C SER A 29 -3.08 -22.11 6.69
N TYR A 30 -2.38 -21.43 7.60
CA TYR A 30 -0.97 -21.06 7.45
C TYR A 30 -0.26 -20.90 8.81
N GLY A 31 1.04 -20.61 8.77
CA GLY A 31 1.86 -20.41 9.97
C GLY A 31 1.88 -21.59 10.96
N PRO A 32 2.15 -22.83 10.53
CA PRO A 32 2.20 -23.97 11.45
C PRO A 32 3.40 -23.89 12.41
N ALA A 33 3.16 -24.18 13.70
CA ALA A 33 4.17 -24.18 14.75
C ALA A 33 3.97 -25.40 15.67
N TRP A 34 5.00 -26.23 15.78
CA TRP A 34 4.99 -27.45 16.59
C TRP A 34 5.07 -27.12 18.08
N SER A 35 4.30 -27.83 18.90
CA SER A 35 4.55 -27.82 20.34
C SER A 35 5.87 -28.53 20.66
N PRO A 36 6.65 -28.06 21.66
CA PRO A 36 7.92 -28.70 22.04
C PRO A 36 7.81 -30.18 22.44
N ASP A 37 6.64 -30.60 22.92
CA ASP A 37 6.36 -31.99 23.29
C ASP A 37 5.94 -32.89 22.10
N GLY A 38 5.79 -32.33 20.89
CA GLY A 38 5.44 -33.05 19.67
C GLY A 38 4.01 -33.58 19.63
N LYS A 39 3.11 -33.09 20.49
CA LYS A 39 1.71 -33.57 20.60
C LYS A 39 0.72 -32.74 19.79
N TRP A 40 1.02 -31.47 19.60
CA TRP A 40 0.15 -30.48 18.97
C TRP A 40 0.87 -29.78 17.83
N LEU A 41 0.10 -29.46 16.80
CA LEU A 41 0.51 -28.49 15.79
C LEU A 41 -0.43 -27.31 15.85
N TYR A 42 0.07 -26.15 16.27
CA TYR A 42 -0.68 -24.90 16.28
C TYR A 42 -0.56 -24.22 14.92
N PHE A 43 -1.58 -23.47 14.53
CA PHE A 43 -1.58 -22.75 13.26
C PHE A 43 -2.60 -21.61 13.25
N LEU A 44 -2.49 -20.77 12.23
CA LEU A 44 -3.39 -19.67 11.96
C LEU A 44 -4.37 -20.06 10.85
N SER A 45 -5.62 -19.64 10.95
CA SER A 45 -6.59 -19.86 9.88
C SER A 45 -7.65 -18.78 9.82
N ASP A 46 -8.02 -18.39 8.60
CA ASP A 46 -9.06 -17.41 8.32
C ASP A 46 -10.44 -18.06 8.34
N ARG A 47 -11.07 -18.10 9.52
CA ARG A 47 -12.36 -18.76 9.76
C ARG A 47 -13.39 -17.89 10.44
N TYR A 48 -13.03 -16.64 10.75
CA TYR A 48 -13.94 -15.69 11.37
C TYR A 48 -14.41 -14.69 10.33
N PHE A 49 -15.73 -14.65 10.09
CA PHE A 49 -16.33 -13.82 9.05
C PHE A 49 -17.42 -12.94 9.64
N GLU A 50 -17.01 -11.91 10.39
CA GLU A 50 -17.91 -10.85 10.85
C GLU A 50 -17.54 -9.53 10.18
N SER A 51 -18.51 -8.92 9.53
CA SER A 51 -18.30 -7.69 8.76
C SER A 51 -18.30 -6.47 9.67
N VAL A 52 -17.34 -5.56 9.48
CA VAL A 52 -17.38 -4.23 10.12
C VAL A 52 -18.34 -3.28 9.42
N VAL A 53 -18.75 -3.61 8.19
CA VAL A 53 -19.83 -2.91 7.50
C VAL A 53 -21.16 -3.41 8.02
N GLY A 54 -21.93 -2.49 8.62
CA GLY A 54 -23.24 -2.78 9.20
C GLY A 54 -24.30 -3.15 8.17
N SER A 55 -25.20 -4.06 8.56
CA SER A 55 -26.37 -4.42 7.77
C SER A 55 -27.43 -3.30 7.76
N PRO A 56 -28.11 -3.03 6.63
CA PRO A 56 -28.02 -3.79 5.39
C PRO A 56 -26.82 -3.39 4.52
N TRP A 57 -26.36 -2.13 4.56
CA TRP A 57 -25.36 -1.59 3.63
C TRP A 57 -24.42 -0.57 4.30
N GLY A 58 -23.16 -0.56 3.87
CA GLY A 58 -22.18 0.46 4.24
C GLY A 58 -22.29 1.78 3.47
N ALA A 59 -21.68 2.82 4.05
CA ALA A 59 -21.60 4.14 3.42
C ALA A 59 -20.52 4.14 2.32
N ARG A 60 -20.91 4.46 1.08
CA ARG A 60 -20.05 4.47 -0.13
C ARG A 60 -19.50 3.09 -0.53
N GLN A 61 -19.14 2.22 0.41
CA GLN A 61 -18.87 0.79 0.20
C GLN A 61 -20.02 -0.04 0.80
N PRO A 62 -21.08 -0.34 0.02
CA PRO A 62 -22.23 -1.07 0.53
C PRO A 62 -21.96 -2.55 0.83
N GLU A 63 -20.90 -3.13 0.26
CA GLU A 63 -20.51 -4.52 0.45
C GLU A 63 -19.90 -4.80 1.85
N PRO A 64 -20.08 -6.02 2.39
CA PRO A 64 -19.39 -6.46 3.61
C PRO A 64 -17.86 -6.36 3.52
N TYR A 65 -17.22 -6.04 4.65
CA TYR A 65 -15.76 -6.05 4.77
C TYR A 65 -15.34 -6.75 6.06
N PHE A 66 -14.44 -7.74 5.95
CA PHE A 66 -13.96 -8.57 7.05
C PHE A 66 -12.54 -8.17 7.41
N ASP A 67 -12.33 -7.53 8.55
CA ASP A 67 -11.05 -6.92 8.93
C ASP A 67 -10.19 -7.80 9.86
N LYS A 68 -10.80 -8.78 10.54
CA LYS A 68 -10.16 -9.66 11.53
C LYS A 68 -10.51 -11.13 11.28
N THR A 69 -10.04 -11.69 10.18
CA THR A 69 -10.45 -13.03 9.76
C THR A 69 -9.76 -14.16 10.52
N THR A 70 -8.62 -13.88 11.13
CA THR A 70 -7.70 -14.90 11.63
C THR A 70 -7.99 -15.31 13.07
N LYS A 71 -7.96 -16.61 13.32
CA LYS A 71 -7.92 -17.23 14.66
C LYS A 71 -6.79 -18.24 14.76
N ILE A 72 -6.44 -18.60 16.00
CA ILE A 72 -5.43 -19.62 16.28
C ILE A 72 -6.12 -20.96 16.54
N TYR A 73 -5.61 -22.01 15.91
CA TYR A 73 -6.09 -23.38 16.01
C TYR A 73 -4.98 -24.32 16.45
N ALA A 74 -5.35 -25.48 16.99
CA ALA A 74 -4.43 -26.56 17.34
C ALA A 74 -4.95 -27.89 16.83
N ALA A 75 -4.08 -28.67 16.18
CA ALA A 75 -4.38 -30.03 15.76
C ALA A 75 -3.78 -31.05 16.73
N ALA A 76 -4.60 -32.00 17.21
CA ALA A 76 -4.11 -33.11 18.02
C ALA A 76 -3.50 -34.19 17.10
N LEU A 77 -2.19 -34.37 17.19
CA LEU A 77 -1.45 -35.26 16.29
C LEU A 77 -1.77 -36.73 16.56
N SER A 78 -1.72 -37.15 17.83
CA SER A 78 -2.05 -38.51 18.26
C SER A 78 -3.54 -38.71 18.55
N GLY A 79 -4.24 -37.64 18.94
CA GLY A 79 -5.61 -37.68 19.46
C GLY A 79 -5.75 -38.21 20.89
N LYS A 80 -4.65 -38.53 21.58
CA LYS A 80 -4.65 -39.11 22.93
C LYS A 80 -4.60 -38.06 24.04
N ASP A 81 -4.04 -36.90 23.74
CA ASP A 81 -3.82 -35.85 24.72
C ASP A 81 -5.01 -34.89 24.79
N PRO A 82 -5.44 -34.45 25.99
CA PRO A 82 -6.50 -33.47 26.12
C PRO A 82 -6.05 -32.10 25.57
N PHE A 83 -6.98 -31.38 24.95
CA PHE A 83 -6.71 -30.04 24.43
C PHE A 83 -6.25 -29.09 25.57
N PRO A 84 -5.08 -28.44 25.50
CA PRO A 84 -4.52 -27.69 26.63
C PRO A 84 -5.38 -26.51 27.11
N PHE A 85 -6.25 -25.99 26.26
CA PHE A 85 -7.17 -24.90 26.57
C PHE A 85 -8.60 -25.38 26.87
N ALA A 86 -8.85 -26.71 26.87
CA ALA A 86 -10.15 -27.24 27.24
C ALA A 86 -10.44 -26.98 28.72
N PRO A 87 -11.65 -26.52 29.08
CA PRO A 87 -12.05 -26.33 30.48
C PRO A 87 -11.80 -27.58 31.31
N ALA A 88 -11.34 -27.38 32.56
CA ALA A 88 -11.19 -28.48 33.51
C ALA A 88 -12.57 -29.12 33.78
N THR A 89 -12.60 -30.46 33.83
CA THR A 89 -13.79 -31.25 34.18
C THR A 89 -13.50 -32.10 35.41
N GLU A 90 -14.55 -32.52 36.11
CA GLU A 90 -14.49 -33.42 37.27
C GLU A 90 -13.83 -34.78 36.99
N LEU A 91 -13.72 -35.17 35.72
CA LEU A 91 -13.08 -36.40 35.27
C LEU A 91 -11.55 -36.26 35.10
N GLN A 92 -11.05 -35.04 34.98
CA GLN A 92 -9.62 -34.75 35.00
C GLN A 92 -9.21 -34.55 36.46
N GLY A 93 -8.78 -35.62 37.12
CA GLY A 93 -8.37 -35.59 38.53
C GLY A 93 -7.47 -34.38 38.83
N GLU A 94 -7.74 -33.70 39.95
CA GLU A 94 -7.07 -32.46 40.35
C GLU A 94 -5.54 -32.56 40.24
N LYS A 95 -4.97 -32.03 39.17
CA LYS A 95 -3.56 -31.67 39.16
C LYS A 95 -3.43 -30.41 40.01
N LYS A 96 -2.98 -30.59 41.26
CA LYS A 96 -2.57 -29.48 42.14
C LYS A 96 -1.67 -28.51 41.36
N GLU A 97 -2.03 -27.24 41.38
CA GLU A 97 -1.16 -26.16 40.92
C GLU A 97 0.16 -26.19 41.71
N PRO A 98 1.34 -26.08 41.06
CA PRO A 98 2.60 -25.94 41.77
C PRO A 98 2.69 -24.50 42.30
N GLY A 99 2.17 -24.27 43.51
CA GLY A 99 2.15 -22.95 44.14
C GLY A 99 1.95 -22.91 45.65
N ASP A 100 1.46 -23.98 46.28
CA ASP A 100 1.23 -24.03 47.73
C ASP A 100 2.07 -25.13 48.39
N ASP A 101 3.30 -24.77 48.78
CA ASP A 101 3.79 -25.11 50.12
C ASP A 101 5.01 -24.26 50.51
N LYS A 102 4.90 -23.55 51.64
CA LYS A 102 6.03 -22.88 52.31
C LYS A 102 6.60 -23.85 53.33
N GLY A 103 7.80 -24.36 53.09
CA GLY A 103 8.56 -25.20 54.04
C GLY A 103 10.06 -24.99 53.89
N VAL A 104 10.74 -24.81 55.02
CA VAL A 104 12.09 -24.27 55.23
C VAL A 104 13.22 -25.26 54.96
N GLU A 105 14.36 -24.70 54.52
CA GLU A 105 15.75 -25.17 54.31
C GLU A 105 16.26 -26.49 54.95
N THR A 106 17.16 -27.20 54.24
CA THR A 106 18.59 -27.35 54.65
C THR A 106 19.51 -27.94 53.55
N LYS A 107 20.79 -27.55 53.67
CA LYS A 107 21.99 -27.64 52.79
C LYS A 107 22.36 -29.00 52.16
N ALA A 108 23.01 -28.96 50.99
CA ALA A 108 24.42 -29.36 50.78
C ALA A 108 24.77 -29.50 49.28
N GLY A 109 25.98 -29.11 48.91
CA GLY A 109 26.47 -29.07 47.52
C GLY A 109 26.79 -30.44 46.93
N ALA A 110 26.56 -30.55 45.62
CA ALA A 110 27.20 -31.50 44.73
C ALA A 110 27.23 -30.89 43.31
N ALA A 111 28.41 -30.96 42.69
CA ALA A 111 28.69 -30.49 41.35
C ALA A 111 27.70 -31.10 40.33
N LYS A 112 27.24 -30.29 39.36
CA LYS A 112 26.42 -30.77 38.25
C LYS A 112 27.23 -30.72 36.96
N ASP A 113 27.36 -31.92 36.41
CA ASP A 113 27.89 -32.28 35.11
C ASP A 113 27.31 -31.46 33.96
N ALA A 114 28.11 -31.42 32.89
CA ALA A 114 27.80 -30.85 31.59
C ALA A 114 26.47 -31.40 31.00
N PRO A 115 25.77 -30.61 30.16
CA PRO A 115 24.47 -30.99 29.62
C PRO A 115 24.58 -32.24 28.73
N LYS A 116 23.90 -33.32 29.14
CA LYS A 116 23.62 -34.47 28.29
C LYS A 116 22.57 -34.07 27.23
N PRO A 117 22.69 -34.48 25.95
CA PRO A 117 21.68 -34.17 24.94
C PRO A 117 20.30 -34.68 25.39
N ALA A 118 19.26 -33.86 25.23
CA ALA A 118 17.89 -34.26 25.52
C ALA A 118 17.50 -35.50 24.68
N PRO A 119 16.74 -36.46 25.23
CA PRO A 119 16.17 -37.55 24.44
C PRO A 119 15.32 -36.96 23.31
N GLY A 120 15.47 -37.44 22.08
CA GLY A 120 14.69 -36.99 20.94
C GLY A 120 13.18 -37.12 21.23
N VAL A 121 12.44 -36.02 21.04
CA VAL A 121 10.98 -36.00 21.17
C VAL A 121 10.39 -36.95 20.13
N LYS A 122 9.72 -38.01 20.58
CA LYS A 122 9.05 -38.96 19.69
C LYS A 122 7.66 -38.44 19.34
N VAL A 123 7.50 -37.98 18.10
CA VAL A 123 6.22 -37.52 17.55
C VAL A 123 5.39 -38.72 17.10
N GLU A 124 4.18 -38.88 17.63
CA GLU A 124 3.20 -39.88 17.20
C GLU A 124 2.04 -39.19 16.46
N ILE A 125 1.79 -39.57 15.21
CA ILE A 125 0.75 -38.97 14.37
C ILE A 125 -0.24 -40.05 13.92
N ALA A 126 -1.50 -39.92 14.31
CA ALA A 126 -2.59 -40.73 13.82
C ALA A 126 -3.16 -40.11 12.53
N LEU A 127 -2.93 -40.67 11.35
CA LEU A 127 -3.42 -40.06 10.10
C LEU A 127 -4.95 -40.08 9.94
N PRO A 128 -5.67 -41.19 10.25
CA PRO A 128 -7.13 -41.21 10.12
C PRO A 128 -7.79 -40.13 10.99
N GLY A 129 -8.68 -39.33 10.42
CA GLY A 129 -9.41 -38.27 11.13
C GLY A 129 -8.57 -37.08 11.59
N LEU A 130 -7.34 -36.89 11.07
CA LEU A 130 -6.46 -35.81 11.50
C LEU A 130 -7.07 -34.41 11.34
N SER A 131 -7.74 -34.16 10.22
CA SER A 131 -8.45 -32.90 9.95
C SER A 131 -9.67 -32.68 10.86
N GLU A 132 -10.18 -33.74 11.49
CA GLU A 132 -11.33 -33.68 12.40
C GLU A 132 -10.90 -33.36 13.85
N ARG A 133 -9.61 -33.45 14.16
CA ARG A 133 -9.05 -33.19 15.50
C ARG A 133 -8.45 -31.79 15.64
N VAL A 134 -9.12 -30.81 15.06
CA VAL A 134 -8.73 -29.40 15.10
C VAL A 134 -9.57 -28.68 16.14
N PHE A 135 -8.91 -27.95 17.04
CA PHE A 135 -9.51 -27.18 18.12
C PHE A 135 -9.22 -25.70 17.94
N GLU A 136 -10.22 -24.86 18.19
CA GLU A 136 -10.05 -23.40 18.24
C GLU A 136 -9.51 -22.97 19.61
N LEU A 137 -8.53 -22.08 19.64
CA LEU A 137 -8.09 -21.47 20.90
C LEU A 137 -9.13 -20.42 21.35
N PRO A 138 -9.43 -20.31 22.66
CA PRO A 138 -10.41 -19.37 23.18
C PRO A 138 -9.85 -17.93 23.24
N LEU A 139 -9.51 -17.39 22.08
CA LEU A 139 -9.00 -16.03 21.88
C LEU A 139 -9.91 -15.26 20.92
N PRO A 140 -9.96 -13.91 21.03
CA PRO A 140 -10.66 -13.11 20.04
C PRO A 140 -10.02 -13.30 18.64
N PRO A 141 -10.76 -12.99 17.57
CA PRO A 141 -10.19 -12.92 16.23
C PRO A 141 -9.32 -11.66 16.06
N GLY A 142 -8.39 -11.71 15.12
CA GLY A 142 -7.49 -10.60 14.80
C GLY A 142 -6.87 -10.75 13.42
N VAL A 143 -5.74 -10.06 13.20
CA VAL A 143 -4.89 -10.25 12.02
C VAL A 143 -3.57 -10.81 12.52
N TYR A 144 -3.51 -12.14 12.64
CA TYR A 144 -2.40 -12.80 13.31
C TYR A 144 -1.34 -13.27 12.31
N GLY A 145 -0.07 -13.15 12.69
CA GLY A 145 1.09 -13.58 11.93
C GLY A 145 2.23 -14.07 12.83
N ASN A 146 3.30 -14.58 12.21
CA ASN A 146 4.56 -14.98 12.88
C ASN A 146 4.33 -15.87 14.13
N LEU A 147 3.51 -16.92 14.05
CA LEU A 147 3.19 -17.78 15.20
C LEU A 147 4.39 -18.63 15.66
N ALA A 148 4.64 -18.68 16.97
CA ALA A 148 5.60 -19.57 17.60
C ALA A 148 5.05 -20.18 18.90
N VAL A 149 5.53 -21.36 19.29
CA VAL A 149 5.06 -22.10 20.46
C VAL A 149 6.26 -22.42 21.36
N GLY A 150 6.25 -21.93 22.59
CA GLY A 150 7.17 -22.34 23.64
C GLY A 150 6.53 -23.33 24.61
N ASP A 151 7.27 -23.76 25.62
CA ASP A 151 6.81 -24.77 26.59
C ASP A 151 5.55 -24.36 27.37
N LYS A 152 5.42 -23.06 27.68
CA LYS A 152 4.38 -22.51 28.55
C LYS A 152 3.47 -21.50 27.89
N ALA A 153 3.82 -21.02 26.69
CA ALA A 153 3.11 -19.93 26.05
C ALA A 153 3.22 -20.00 24.52
N LEU A 154 2.22 -19.47 23.83
CA LEU A 154 2.29 -19.14 22.41
C LEU A 154 2.65 -17.66 22.26
N PHE A 155 3.37 -17.35 21.19
CA PHE A 155 3.75 -15.99 20.79
C PHE A 155 3.29 -15.75 19.36
N PHE A 156 2.79 -14.56 19.05
CA PHE A 156 2.34 -14.20 17.70
C PHE A 156 2.33 -12.68 17.54
N ILE A 157 2.37 -12.20 16.31
CA ILE A 157 2.13 -10.80 16.00
C ILE A 157 0.64 -10.61 15.72
N ASP A 158 0.02 -9.60 16.33
CA ASP A 158 -1.24 -9.02 15.89
C ASP A 158 -0.91 -7.77 15.05
N GLU A 159 -1.08 -7.87 13.74
CA GLU A 159 -0.73 -6.83 12.76
C GLU A 159 -1.66 -5.61 12.87
N GLY A 160 -2.83 -5.78 13.48
CA GLY A 160 -3.91 -4.80 13.46
C GLY A 160 -4.73 -4.86 12.16
N SER A 161 -5.95 -4.33 12.23
CA SER A 161 -7.00 -4.47 11.20
C SER A 161 -7.08 -3.30 10.21
N ASN A 162 -6.25 -2.27 10.38
CA ASN A 162 -6.27 -1.07 9.54
C ASN A 162 -4.90 -0.77 8.93
N ALA A 163 -4.89 0.04 7.87
CA ALA A 163 -3.66 0.40 7.14
C ALA A 163 -2.62 1.15 8.00
N ALA A 164 -3.02 1.70 9.15
CA ALA A 164 -2.16 2.36 10.12
C ALA A 164 -1.83 1.46 11.33
N GLY A 165 -2.08 0.14 11.20
CA GLY A 165 -1.92 -0.83 12.27
C GLY A 165 -0.51 -0.76 12.85
N GLN A 166 -0.42 -0.69 14.17
CA GLN A 166 0.85 -0.84 14.88
C GLN A 166 0.95 -2.30 15.29
N PRO A 167 1.81 -3.10 14.64
CA PRO A 167 1.88 -4.52 14.91
C PRO A 167 2.37 -4.77 16.34
N LYS A 168 1.76 -5.71 17.03
CA LYS A 168 2.01 -5.98 18.45
C LYS A 168 2.44 -7.41 18.65
N LEU A 169 3.55 -7.61 19.35
CA LEU A 169 3.91 -8.93 19.86
C LEU A 169 2.98 -9.30 21.01
N GLN A 170 2.23 -10.36 20.83
CA GLN A 170 1.32 -10.95 21.81
C GLN A 170 1.89 -12.25 22.37
N ALA A 171 1.53 -12.56 23.61
CA ALA A 171 1.75 -13.88 24.19
C ALA A 171 0.50 -14.37 24.93
N VAL A 172 0.21 -15.67 24.83
CA VAL A 172 -0.85 -16.33 25.60
C VAL A 172 -0.27 -17.54 26.32
N GLU A 173 -0.54 -17.63 27.62
CA GLU A 173 -0.13 -18.78 28.43
C GLU A 173 -0.95 -20.02 28.06
N ILE A 174 -0.29 -21.18 27.94
CA ILE A 174 -0.94 -22.47 27.68
C ILE A 174 -1.56 -22.96 28.99
N LYS A 175 -2.84 -22.67 29.17
CA LYS A 175 -3.64 -23.05 30.33
C LYS A 175 -5.12 -23.14 29.97
N ASN A 176 -5.92 -23.67 30.90
CA ASN A 176 -7.36 -23.89 30.71
C ASN A 176 -8.27 -22.92 31.50
N ARG A 177 -7.70 -21.97 32.25
CA ARG A 177 -8.46 -20.96 33.02
C ARG A 177 -7.90 -19.57 32.81
N GLY A 178 -8.77 -18.57 32.65
CA GLY A 178 -8.37 -17.18 32.48
C GLY A 178 -7.46 -16.96 31.26
N VAL A 179 -7.76 -17.65 30.14
CA VAL A 179 -6.98 -17.58 28.91
C VAL A 179 -7.16 -16.20 28.28
N GLN A 180 -6.08 -15.44 28.20
CA GLN A 180 -6.06 -14.11 27.60
C GLN A 180 -4.69 -13.87 26.98
N ALA A 181 -4.68 -13.28 25.78
CA ALA A 181 -3.47 -12.77 25.17
C ALA A 181 -3.03 -11.48 25.88
N ARG A 182 -1.72 -11.30 26.05
CA ARG A 182 -1.11 -10.10 26.60
C ARG A 182 -0.13 -9.51 25.59
N THR A 183 -0.23 -8.22 25.35
CA THR A 183 0.80 -7.49 24.59
C THR A 183 2.10 -7.57 25.36
N ILE A 184 3.17 -8.02 24.72
CA ILE A 184 4.54 -8.01 25.23
C ILE A 184 5.23 -6.72 24.81
N MET A 185 5.03 -6.30 23.56
CA MET A 185 5.66 -5.11 23.00
C MET A 185 4.86 -4.59 21.81
N ASP A 186 4.67 -3.27 21.75
CA ASP A 186 4.08 -2.58 20.59
C ASP A 186 5.14 -2.27 19.52
N ASP A 187 4.69 -2.06 18.28
CA ASP A 187 5.51 -1.74 17.10
C ASP A 187 6.56 -2.82 16.76
N VAL A 188 6.19 -4.09 16.95
CA VAL A 188 7.03 -5.24 16.64
C VAL A 188 6.63 -5.81 15.29
N ARG A 189 7.57 -5.80 14.34
CA ARG A 189 7.32 -6.30 12.96
C ARG A 189 7.67 -7.77 12.79
N GLN A 190 8.58 -8.28 13.60
CA GLN A 190 9.08 -9.66 13.49
C GLN A 190 9.63 -10.10 14.83
N PHE A 191 9.48 -11.39 15.14
CA PHE A 191 10.21 -12.03 16.21
C PHE A 191 10.59 -13.46 15.88
N GLU A 192 11.57 -13.99 16.59
CA GLU A 192 11.96 -15.40 16.55
C GLU A 192 12.12 -15.92 17.98
N LEU A 193 11.60 -17.12 18.24
CA LEU A 193 11.79 -17.84 19.49
C LEU A 193 13.06 -18.70 19.38
N THR A 194 13.93 -18.68 20.40
CA THR A 194 15.10 -19.55 20.40
C THR A 194 14.71 -21.02 20.42
N ALA A 195 15.59 -21.89 19.88
CA ALA A 195 15.33 -23.33 19.81
C ALA A 195 15.07 -24.00 21.18
N ASP A 196 15.59 -23.42 22.26
CA ASP A 196 15.32 -23.89 23.63
C ASP A 196 14.08 -23.26 24.28
N GLY A 197 13.36 -22.40 23.55
CA GLY A 197 12.12 -21.75 23.98
C GLY A 197 12.28 -20.66 25.04
N LYS A 198 13.51 -20.25 25.38
CA LYS A 198 13.76 -19.37 26.53
C LYS A 198 13.87 -17.89 26.21
N LYS A 199 14.20 -17.53 24.97
CA LYS A 199 14.42 -16.13 24.56
C LYS A 199 13.66 -15.80 23.29
N LEU A 200 13.29 -14.53 23.16
CA LEU A 200 12.74 -13.95 21.94
C LEU A 200 13.75 -12.96 21.35
N PHE A 201 14.12 -13.16 20.10
CA PHE A 201 14.76 -12.14 19.28
C PHE A 201 13.65 -11.29 18.65
N VAL A 202 13.67 -9.97 18.88
CA VAL A 202 12.56 -9.08 18.53
C VAL A 202 13.09 -7.90 17.70
N ARG A 203 12.43 -7.61 16.57
CA ARG A 203 12.68 -6.41 15.77
C ARG A 203 11.54 -5.41 15.97
N LYS A 204 11.87 -4.28 16.60
CA LYS A 204 10.94 -3.17 16.84
C LYS A 204 11.44 -1.92 16.10
N GLY A 205 10.70 -1.49 15.08
CA GLY A 205 11.20 -0.46 14.15
C GLY A 205 12.57 -0.83 13.55
N GLY A 206 13.58 0.01 13.81
CA GLY A 206 14.97 -0.23 13.42
C GLY A 206 15.83 -0.94 14.47
N ASP A 207 15.30 -1.14 15.69
CA ASP A 207 16.04 -1.70 16.82
C ASP A 207 15.82 -3.21 16.97
N LEU A 208 16.85 -3.88 17.49
CA LEU A 208 16.86 -5.32 17.76
C LEU A 208 17.01 -5.57 19.26
N TYR A 209 16.29 -6.56 19.78
CA TYR A 209 16.29 -6.91 21.20
C TYR A 209 16.36 -8.43 21.39
N VAL A 210 16.97 -8.87 22.50
CA VAL A 210 16.86 -10.26 22.99
C VAL A 210 16.27 -10.25 24.38
N ILE A 211 15.01 -10.66 24.52
CA ILE A 211 14.27 -10.67 25.79
C ILE A 211 13.96 -12.09 26.24
N ASP A 212 13.61 -12.27 27.52
CA ASP A 212 13.09 -13.54 28.02
C ASP A 212 11.76 -13.89 27.36
N ALA A 213 11.60 -15.16 26.98
CA ALA A 213 10.34 -15.68 26.47
C ALA A 213 9.36 -15.87 27.63
N GLY A 214 8.28 -15.10 27.63
CA GLY A 214 7.24 -15.19 28.66
C GLY A 214 6.10 -14.21 28.41
N THR A 215 5.12 -14.23 29.31
CA THR A 215 3.88 -13.43 29.18
C THR A 215 3.94 -12.08 29.90
N ALA A 216 5.10 -11.71 30.45
CA ALA A 216 5.31 -10.47 31.16
C ALA A 216 5.85 -9.39 30.22
N GLN A 217 5.31 -8.17 30.30
CA GLN A 217 5.87 -7.05 29.57
C GLN A 217 7.24 -6.66 30.14
N PRO A 218 8.30 -6.55 29.31
CA PRO A 218 9.59 -6.07 29.76
C PRO A 218 9.52 -4.60 30.15
N THR A 219 10.21 -4.22 31.22
CA THR A 219 10.30 -2.81 31.64
C THR A 219 11.16 -2.00 30.66
N GLN A 220 11.00 -0.66 30.65
CA GLN A 220 11.85 0.21 29.83
C GLN A 220 13.34 0.05 30.14
N GLN A 221 13.69 -0.13 31.42
CA GLN A 221 15.07 -0.41 31.81
C GLN A 221 15.56 -1.74 31.21
N THR A 222 14.76 -2.79 31.31
CA THR A 222 15.08 -4.09 30.71
C THR A 222 15.28 -3.98 29.20
N LEU A 223 14.43 -3.22 28.49
CA LEU A 223 14.58 -3.02 27.05
C LEU A 223 15.87 -2.29 26.69
N ALA A 224 16.24 -1.26 27.46
CA ALA A 224 17.51 -0.57 27.25
C ALA A 224 18.72 -1.50 27.44
N GLU A 225 18.69 -2.36 28.46
CA GLU A 225 19.76 -3.34 28.75
C GLU A 225 19.81 -4.51 27.74
N ARG A 226 18.69 -4.83 27.09
CA ARG A 226 18.53 -5.97 26.17
C ARG A 226 18.57 -5.58 24.69
N ARG A 227 18.73 -4.30 24.38
CA ARG A 227 18.92 -3.79 23.02
C ARG A 227 20.29 -4.27 22.50
N ILE A 228 20.31 -4.77 21.27
CA ILE A 228 21.55 -5.16 20.60
C ILE A 228 22.20 -3.90 20.03
N ASP A 229 23.40 -3.58 20.53
CA ASP A 229 24.19 -2.48 20.01
C ASP A 229 25.04 -2.94 18.81
N LEU A 230 24.61 -2.54 17.61
CA LEU A 230 25.32 -2.78 16.36
C LEU A 230 26.28 -1.63 15.98
N SER A 231 26.38 -0.56 16.77
CA SER A 231 27.19 0.63 16.42
C SER A 231 28.69 0.32 16.28
N LYS A 232 29.15 -0.77 16.89
CA LYS A 232 30.54 -1.25 16.83
C LYS A 232 30.77 -2.31 15.74
N TRP A 233 29.70 -2.75 15.07
CA TRP A 233 29.83 -3.68 13.95
C TRP A 233 30.32 -2.89 12.74
N ALA A 234 31.44 -3.34 12.20
CA ALA A 234 32.00 -2.82 10.96
C ALA A 234 32.32 -4.01 10.06
N PHE A 235 31.94 -3.89 8.80
CA PHE A 235 32.25 -4.88 7.77
C PHE A 235 33.31 -4.28 6.84
N SER A 236 34.34 -5.06 6.55
CA SER A 236 35.26 -4.72 5.47
C SER A 236 34.60 -5.13 4.16
N VAL A 237 34.21 -4.15 3.37
CA VAL A 237 33.59 -4.35 2.06
C VAL A 237 34.57 -3.89 0.99
N ASP A 238 34.74 -4.70 -0.06
CA ASP A 238 35.34 -4.25 -1.32
C ASP A 238 34.21 -3.99 -2.32
N PRO A 239 33.87 -2.72 -2.58
CA PRO A 239 32.79 -2.39 -3.49
C PRO A 239 32.99 -2.98 -4.89
N ARG A 240 34.24 -3.14 -5.36
CA ARG A 240 34.49 -3.69 -6.70
C ARG A 240 34.12 -5.16 -6.80
N GLU A 241 34.42 -5.94 -5.76
CA GLU A 241 34.00 -7.34 -5.70
C GLU A 241 32.48 -7.46 -5.54
N GLU A 242 31.86 -6.65 -4.68
CA GLU A 242 30.40 -6.62 -4.54
C GLU A 242 29.71 -6.22 -5.85
N TRP A 243 30.19 -5.21 -6.56
CA TRP A 243 29.57 -4.77 -7.81
C TRP A 243 29.67 -5.82 -8.92
N ARG A 244 30.78 -6.58 -8.98
CA ARG A 244 30.89 -7.75 -9.87
C ARG A 244 29.84 -8.81 -9.54
N GLN A 245 29.64 -9.07 -8.26
CA GLN A 245 28.64 -10.02 -7.79
C GLN A 245 27.22 -9.52 -8.11
N MET A 246 26.93 -8.25 -7.86
CA MET A 246 25.65 -7.61 -8.13
C MET A 246 25.29 -7.58 -9.61
N LEU A 247 26.27 -7.39 -10.51
CA LEU A 247 26.06 -7.52 -11.95
C LEU A 247 25.54 -8.92 -12.31
N VAL A 248 26.18 -9.96 -11.78
CA VAL A 248 25.77 -11.35 -12.02
C VAL A 248 24.41 -11.64 -11.39
N ASP A 249 24.11 -11.06 -10.23
CA ASP A 249 22.82 -11.22 -9.56
C ASP A 249 21.69 -10.54 -10.31
N ALA A 250 21.87 -9.30 -10.76
CA ALA A 250 20.89 -8.62 -11.60
C ALA A 250 20.62 -9.40 -12.88
N TRP A 251 21.69 -9.85 -13.56
CA TRP A 251 21.59 -10.72 -14.72
C TRP A 251 20.77 -11.98 -14.41
N ARG A 252 21.15 -12.71 -13.34
CA ARG A 252 20.51 -13.98 -12.94
C ARG A 252 19.05 -13.79 -12.57
N MET A 253 18.73 -12.74 -11.81
CA MET A 253 17.37 -12.45 -11.38
C MET A 253 16.48 -12.12 -12.58
N GLU A 254 16.95 -11.31 -13.53
CA GLU A 254 16.21 -11.09 -14.78
C GLU A 254 15.98 -12.43 -15.51
N ARG A 255 17.03 -13.24 -15.71
CA ARG A 255 16.93 -14.55 -16.38
C ARG A 255 15.90 -15.47 -15.74
N ASP A 256 15.91 -15.56 -14.41
CA ASP A 256 15.14 -16.56 -13.66
C ASP A 256 13.68 -16.14 -13.43
N TYR A 257 13.39 -14.83 -13.47
CA TYR A 257 12.07 -14.27 -13.17
C TYR A 257 11.37 -13.64 -14.37
N PHE A 258 12.06 -13.39 -15.49
CA PHE A 258 11.41 -12.85 -16.70
C PHE A 258 10.30 -13.76 -17.20
N TYR A 259 9.19 -13.16 -17.64
CA TYR A 259 7.95 -13.88 -17.95
C TYR A 259 8.10 -14.89 -19.10
N ASP A 260 8.99 -14.60 -20.07
CA ASP A 260 9.35 -15.52 -21.14
C ASP A 260 10.62 -16.28 -20.79
N ARG A 261 10.51 -17.60 -20.65
CA ARG A 261 11.64 -18.47 -20.29
C ARG A 261 12.73 -18.49 -21.36
N ASP A 262 12.38 -18.18 -22.60
CA ASP A 262 13.32 -18.09 -23.72
C ASP A 262 13.88 -16.67 -23.90
N LEU A 263 13.53 -15.73 -22.99
CA LEU A 263 14.07 -14.36 -22.92
C LEU A 263 13.95 -13.61 -24.25
N HIS A 264 12.80 -13.75 -24.92
CA HIS A 264 12.54 -13.21 -26.27
C HIS A 264 13.55 -13.65 -27.32
N ASN A 265 14.20 -14.81 -27.12
CA ASN A 265 15.29 -15.34 -27.95
C ASN A 265 16.54 -14.45 -27.99
N VAL A 266 16.74 -13.57 -27.00
CA VAL A 266 17.96 -12.78 -26.86
C VAL A 266 19.10 -13.68 -26.36
N ASP A 267 20.31 -13.53 -26.92
CA ASP A 267 21.53 -14.17 -26.39
C ASP A 267 21.93 -13.54 -25.04
N TYR A 268 21.25 -14.00 -24.01
CA TYR A 268 21.34 -13.42 -22.68
C TYR A 268 22.63 -13.80 -21.96
N GLU A 269 23.20 -14.98 -22.25
CA GLU A 269 24.55 -15.34 -21.76
C GLU A 269 25.62 -14.45 -22.41
N GLY A 270 25.55 -14.24 -23.72
CA GLY A 270 26.44 -13.32 -24.42
C GLY A 270 26.30 -11.86 -23.95
N LEU A 271 25.13 -11.45 -23.44
CA LEU A 271 24.96 -10.13 -22.82
C LEU A 271 25.78 -9.96 -21.54
N LEU A 272 25.81 -10.97 -20.66
CA LEU A 272 26.64 -10.90 -19.44
C LEU A 272 28.12 -10.74 -19.80
N GLU A 273 28.61 -11.52 -20.75
CA GLU A 273 30.01 -11.48 -21.17
C GLU A 273 30.39 -10.15 -21.81
N ARG A 274 29.47 -9.51 -22.55
CA ARG A 274 29.67 -8.15 -23.07
C ARG A 274 29.73 -7.09 -21.96
N HIS A 275 28.95 -7.25 -20.89
CA HIS A 275 28.85 -6.24 -19.83
C HIS A 275 29.91 -6.40 -18.73
N ARG A 276 30.40 -7.62 -18.50
CA ARG A 276 31.35 -7.96 -17.43
C ARG A 276 32.58 -7.05 -17.38
N PRO A 277 33.25 -6.65 -18.48
CA PRO A 277 34.42 -5.78 -18.42
C PRO A 277 34.12 -4.35 -17.95
N PHE A 278 32.87 -3.87 -18.06
CA PHE A 278 32.52 -2.50 -17.70
C PHE A 278 32.41 -2.30 -16.19
N VAL A 279 32.07 -3.35 -15.43
CA VAL A 279 31.95 -3.24 -13.96
C VAL A 279 33.29 -2.88 -13.31
N ASP A 280 34.41 -3.28 -13.91
CA ASP A 280 35.76 -2.92 -13.44
C ASP A 280 36.07 -1.43 -13.62
N ARG A 281 35.30 -0.72 -14.44
CA ARG A 281 35.45 0.72 -14.70
C ARG A 281 34.55 1.58 -13.83
N VAL A 282 33.56 0.97 -13.18
CA VAL A 282 32.65 1.66 -12.26
C VAL A 282 33.43 2.15 -11.04
N SER A 283 33.11 3.36 -10.60
CA SER A 283 33.73 4.06 -9.47
C SER A 283 32.71 4.57 -8.45
N ASP A 284 31.43 4.63 -8.83
CA ASP A 284 30.32 5.01 -7.97
C ASP A 284 29.12 4.07 -8.13
N ARG A 285 28.30 3.94 -7.08
CA ARG A 285 27.12 3.08 -7.10
C ARG A 285 26.06 3.54 -8.12
N ALA A 286 25.99 4.83 -8.43
CA ALA A 286 25.12 5.34 -9.49
C ALA A 286 25.56 4.87 -10.88
N GLU A 287 26.88 4.86 -11.15
CA GLU A 287 27.44 4.30 -12.39
C GLU A 287 27.16 2.79 -12.51
N LEU A 288 27.13 2.07 -11.39
CA LEU A 288 26.66 0.68 -11.40
C LEU A 288 25.18 0.59 -11.79
N ASN A 289 24.30 1.46 -11.24
CA ASN A 289 22.89 1.45 -11.63
C ASN A 289 22.72 1.68 -13.14
N ASP A 290 23.49 2.58 -13.74
CA ASP A 290 23.48 2.81 -15.19
C ASP A 290 23.93 1.55 -15.96
N LEU A 291 25.00 0.89 -15.52
CA LEU A 291 25.47 -0.36 -16.12
C LEU A 291 24.44 -1.49 -16.02
N LEU A 292 23.84 -1.66 -14.84
CA LEU A 292 22.79 -2.65 -14.61
C LEU A 292 21.57 -2.35 -15.48
N ALA A 293 21.16 -1.08 -15.59
CA ALA A 293 20.02 -0.67 -16.41
C ALA A 293 20.23 -1.00 -17.89
N HIS A 294 21.44 -0.80 -18.41
CA HIS A 294 21.79 -1.24 -19.76
C HIS A 294 21.68 -2.75 -19.92
N LEU A 295 22.20 -3.52 -18.96
CA LEU A 295 22.16 -4.98 -19.02
C LEU A 295 20.72 -5.53 -19.05
N VAL A 296 19.88 -5.12 -18.11
CA VAL A 296 18.51 -5.65 -17.99
C VAL A 296 17.58 -5.08 -19.06
N GLY A 297 17.85 -3.85 -19.56
CA GLY A 297 17.06 -3.20 -20.59
C GLY A 297 17.16 -3.83 -21.99
N GLU A 298 18.12 -4.72 -22.23
CA GLU A 298 18.34 -5.36 -23.53
C GLU A 298 17.21 -6.32 -23.94
N LEU A 299 16.40 -6.78 -22.98
CA LEU A 299 15.17 -7.54 -23.26
C LEU A 299 14.05 -6.67 -23.85
N SER A 300 14.21 -5.34 -23.85
CA SER A 300 13.24 -4.39 -24.42
C SER A 300 11.82 -4.56 -23.87
N ALA A 301 11.70 -5.04 -22.63
CA ALA A 301 10.46 -5.12 -21.88
C ALA A 301 10.35 -3.94 -20.92
N LEU A 302 9.15 -3.40 -20.77
CA LEU A 302 8.85 -2.43 -19.72
C LEU A 302 8.74 -3.13 -18.37
N HIS A 303 8.58 -2.35 -17.30
CA HIS A 303 8.62 -2.82 -15.90
C HIS A 303 9.95 -3.45 -15.44
N THR A 304 10.99 -3.35 -16.26
CA THR A 304 12.37 -3.60 -15.88
C THR A 304 13.00 -2.31 -15.35
N PHE A 305 13.30 -2.24 -14.06
CA PHE A 305 13.79 -1.05 -13.38
C PHE A 305 15.06 -1.32 -12.58
N VAL A 306 15.99 -0.38 -12.61
CA VAL A 306 17.16 -0.36 -11.73
C VAL A 306 17.16 0.90 -10.88
N ARG A 307 17.16 0.75 -9.55
CA ARG A 307 17.03 1.88 -8.61
C ARG A 307 17.70 1.62 -7.27
N GLY A 308 18.05 2.70 -6.57
CA GLY A 308 18.46 2.65 -5.16
C GLY A 308 19.82 1.98 -4.95
N GLY A 309 19.94 1.27 -3.83
CA GLY A 309 21.20 0.74 -3.31
C GLY A 309 21.94 1.75 -2.43
N ASP A 310 23.20 1.46 -2.15
CA ASP A 310 24.07 2.29 -1.30
C ASP A 310 24.59 3.53 -2.05
N LEU A 311 23.66 4.36 -2.52
CA LEU A 311 23.94 5.66 -3.13
C LEU A 311 24.46 6.63 -2.07
N ARG A 312 25.55 7.35 -2.38
CA ARG A 312 26.14 8.32 -1.46
C ARG A 312 25.23 9.55 -1.34
N PRO A 313 24.63 9.84 -0.17
CA PRO A 313 23.87 11.07 -0.01
C PRO A 313 24.81 12.28 0.05
N PRO A 314 24.43 13.42 -0.53
CA PRO A 314 25.18 14.66 -0.36
C PRO A 314 25.10 15.13 1.11
N THR A 315 26.24 15.51 1.69
CA THR A 315 26.34 15.95 3.10
C THR A 315 25.72 17.32 3.36
N ASP A 316 25.44 18.08 2.30
CA ASP A 316 25.00 19.48 2.30
C ASP A 316 23.65 19.66 1.57
N SER A 317 22.77 18.66 1.64
CA SER A 317 21.44 18.73 1.01
C SER A 317 20.59 19.90 1.56
N ILE A 318 20.56 21.01 0.83
CA ILE A 318 19.76 22.19 1.16
C ILE A 318 18.45 22.16 0.38
N SER A 319 17.32 22.01 1.09
CA SER A 319 16.00 22.18 0.48
C SER A 319 15.42 23.56 0.84
N PRO A 320 15.03 24.39 -0.15
CA PRO A 320 14.24 25.59 0.13
C PRO A 320 12.83 25.22 0.56
N GLY A 321 12.21 26.05 1.38
CA GLY A 321 10.76 26.09 1.58
C GLY A 321 10.08 26.79 0.40
N SER A 322 8.82 26.48 0.17
CA SER A 322 7.98 27.09 -0.86
C SER A 322 6.78 27.78 -0.24
N LEU A 323 6.42 28.94 -0.80
CA LEU A 323 5.23 29.68 -0.41
C LEU A 323 3.96 29.17 -1.13
N GLY A 324 4.04 28.14 -1.98
CA GLY A 324 2.89 27.66 -2.74
C GLY A 324 2.31 28.71 -3.69
N ALA A 325 3.19 29.51 -4.29
CA ALA A 325 2.83 30.58 -5.21
C ALA A 325 3.95 30.81 -6.24
N ARG A 326 3.57 31.32 -7.42
CA ARG A 326 4.52 31.78 -8.43
C ARG A 326 4.89 33.23 -8.16
N LEU A 327 6.18 33.48 -7.94
CA LEU A 327 6.73 34.80 -7.67
C LEU A 327 7.49 35.30 -8.90
N VAL A 328 7.31 36.57 -9.24
CA VAL A 328 8.00 37.23 -10.35
C VAL A 328 8.76 38.43 -9.82
N ARG A 329 10.07 38.49 -10.11
CA ARG A 329 10.93 39.59 -9.68
C ARG A 329 10.42 40.92 -10.26
N ASP A 330 10.18 41.91 -9.41
CA ASP A 330 9.68 43.24 -9.78
C ASP A 330 10.55 44.31 -9.08
N GLU A 331 11.64 44.69 -9.75
CA GLU A 331 12.59 45.69 -9.22
C GLU A 331 11.95 47.07 -9.06
N ALA A 332 11.06 47.44 -9.99
CA ALA A 332 10.38 48.74 -9.96
C ALA A 332 9.49 48.90 -8.72
N LYS A 333 8.88 47.80 -8.24
CA LYS A 333 8.10 47.78 -7.00
C LYS A 333 8.88 47.31 -5.77
N GLY A 334 10.19 47.07 -5.93
CA GLY A 334 11.12 46.79 -4.84
C GLY A 334 10.89 45.45 -4.15
N GLY A 335 10.53 44.39 -4.89
CA GLY A 335 10.32 43.05 -4.32
C GLY A 335 9.98 41.98 -5.37
N TYR A 336 9.31 40.91 -4.95
CA TYR A 336 8.76 39.89 -5.84
C TYR A 336 7.24 39.97 -5.84
N ARG A 337 6.65 40.14 -7.02
CA ARG A 337 5.21 40.12 -7.21
C ARG A 337 4.68 38.70 -7.12
N ILE A 338 3.63 38.51 -6.35
CA ILE A 338 2.86 37.27 -6.31
C ILE A 338 2.02 37.22 -7.59
N ASP A 339 2.43 36.43 -8.56
CA ASP A 339 1.74 36.32 -9.84
C ASP A 339 0.57 35.35 -9.79
N HIS A 340 0.73 34.25 -9.04
CA HIS A 340 -0.30 33.23 -8.91
C HIS A 340 -0.19 32.54 -7.55
N ILE A 341 -1.31 32.35 -6.85
CA ILE A 341 -1.38 31.53 -5.63
C ILE A 341 -2.05 30.22 -6.00
N TYR A 342 -1.32 29.10 -5.93
CA TYR A 342 -1.87 27.81 -6.33
C TYR A 342 -3.06 27.41 -5.46
N ARG A 343 -4.10 26.92 -6.11
CA ARG A 343 -5.38 26.55 -5.51
C ARG A 343 -5.45 25.03 -5.34
N ALA A 344 -6.21 24.61 -4.34
CA ALA A 344 -6.67 23.23 -4.22
C ALA A 344 -8.16 23.24 -3.87
N ASP A 345 -8.76 22.06 -3.76
CA ASP A 345 -10.14 21.94 -3.33
C ASP A 345 -10.31 22.49 -1.90
N PRO A 346 -11.16 23.53 -1.70
CA PRO A 346 -11.34 24.16 -0.40
C PRO A 346 -11.98 23.26 0.66
N GLU A 347 -12.59 22.13 0.26
CA GLU A 347 -13.10 21.12 1.20
C GLU A 347 -11.97 20.42 1.97
N TYR A 348 -10.73 20.51 1.48
CA TYR A 348 -9.52 19.97 2.13
C TYR A 348 -8.52 21.08 2.51
N PRO A 349 -8.78 21.86 3.58
CA PRO A 349 -7.94 22.99 4.00
C PRO A 349 -6.45 22.70 4.20
N ASP A 350 -6.09 21.46 4.57
CA ASP A 350 -4.69 21.06 4.76
C ASP A 350 -3.88 21.03 3.45
N ASN A 351 -4.56 20.94 2.31
CA ASN A 351 -3.95 20.91 0.98
C ASN A 351 -3.83 22.31 0.34
N LEU A 352 -4.24 23.39 1.03
CA LEU A 352 -4.18 24.74 0.49
C LEU A 352 -2.74 25.30 0.50
N SER A 353 -2.45 26.17 -0.47
CA SER A 353 -1.23 26.98 -0.49
C SER A 353 -1.02 27.69 0.85
N PRO A 354 0.23 27.84 1.34
CA PRO A 354 0.54 28.66 2.52
C PRO A 354 -0.03 30.08 2.43
N LEU A 355 -0.02 30.69 1.24
CA LEU A 355 -0.58 32.04 1.00
C LEU A 355 -2.09 32.02 0.68
N GLY A 356 -2.66 30.84 0.42
CA GLY A 356 -4.07 30.65 0.08
C GLY A 356 -4.95 30.24 1.27
N LYS A 357 -4.38 30.10 2.48
CA LYS A 357 -5.14 29.70 3.66
C LYS A 357 -6.19 30.76 4.04
N PRO A 358 -7.35 30.39 4.62
CA PRO A 358 -8.44 31.33 4.93
C PRO A 358 -8.04 32.55 5.77
N MET A 359 -7.04 32.40 6.64
CA MET A 359 -6.53 33.48 7.49
C MET A 359 -5.45 34.35 6.83
N SER A 360 -5.00 34.01 5.63
CA SER A 360 -4.02 34.81 4.91
C SER A 360 -4.70 36.02 4.26
N ALA A 361 -4.13 37.20 4.50
CA ALA A 361 -4.56 38.43 3.86
C ALA A 361 -3.87 38.66 2.50
N ILE A 362 -2.95 37.76 2.12
CA ILE A 362 -2.17 37.86 0.88
C ILE A 362 -3.02 37.55 -0.35
N ARG A 363 -2.85 38.34 -1.38
CA ARG A 363 -3.54 38.27 -2.67
C ARG A 363 -2.54 38.38 -3.81
N GLU A 364 -2.95 37.87 -4.97
CA GLU A 364 -2.21 38.04 -6.21
C GLU A 364 -2.05 39.53 -6.56
N GLY A 365 -0.92 39.86 -7.20
CA GLY A 365 -0.52 41.21 -7.56
C GLY A 365 0.27 41.97 -6.48
N GLU A 366 0.27 41.48 -5.24
CA GLU A 366 1.00 42.10 -4.13
C GLU A 366 2.50 41.75 -4.16
N ILE A 367 3.31 42.53 -3.43
CA ILE A 367 4.78 42.45 -3.50
C ILE A 367 5.36 41.93 -2.20
N VAL A 368 6.05 40.79 -2.23
CA VAL A 368 6.91 40.32 -1.14
C VAL A 368 8.18 41.18 -1.15
N ALA A 369 8.29 42.09 -0.19
CA ALA A 369 9.40 43.04 -0.07
C ALA A 369 10.58 42.46 0.72
N SER A 370 10.32 41.68 1.77
CA SER A 370 11.35 41.02 2.57
C SER A 370 10.88 39.67 3.10
N ILE A 371 11.84 38.80 3.38
CA ILE A 371 11.66 37.46 3.98
C ILE A 371 12.58 37.39 5.19
N ASN A 372 12.02 37.17 6.37
CA ASN A 372 12.73 37.18 7.66
C ASN A 372 13.57 38.46 7.86
N GLY A 373 13.05 39.61 7.43
CA GLY A 373 13.72 40.90 7.53
C GLY A 373 14.84 41.13 6.49
N VAL A 374 15.14 40.16 5.64
CA VAL A 374 16.10 40.31 4.55
C VAL A 374 15.37 40.78 3.29
N PRO A 375 15.77 41.90 2.66
CA PRO A 375 15.14 42.38 1.43
C PRO A 375 15.11 41.32 0.35
N ALA A 376 13.95 41.05 -0.24
CA ALA A 376 13.79 39.95 -1.19
C ALA A 376 14.68 40.13 -2.44
N LEU A 377 14.88 41.38 -2.88
CA LEU A 377 15.75 41.70 -4.03
C LEU A 377 17.25 41.64 -3.74
N SER A 378 17.67 41.38 -2.49
CA SER A 378 19.10 41.16 -2.18
C SER A 378 19.64 39.84 -2.75
N VAL A 379 18.75 38.95 -3.20
CA VAL A 379 19.07 37.65 -3.80
C VAL A 379 18.45 37.51 -5.18
N ALA A 380 19.04 36.63 -6.00
CA ALA A 380 18.56 36.34 -7.35
C ALA A 380 17.22 35.60 -7.38
N ASP A 381 16.90 34.84 -6.32
CA ASP A 381 15.65 34.09 -6.19
C ASP A 381 15.22 34.03 -4.70
N PRO A 382 13.91 34.16 -4.36
CA PRO A 382 13.42 34.08 -2.98
C PRO A 382 13.74 32.74 -2.28
N ALA A 383 13.94 31.65 -3.03
CA ALA A 383 14.31 30.34 -2.50
C ALA A 383 15.62 30.38 -1.69
N PHE A 384 16.53 31.32 -1.98
CA PHE A 384 17.75 31.52 -1.19
C PHE A 384 17.45 31.94 0.25
N LEU A 385 16.40 32.75 0.46
CA LEU A 385 15.96 33.22 1.77
C LEU A 385 15.05 32.20 2.48
N LEU A 386 14.59 31.17 1.76
CA LEU A 386 13.71 30.12 2.26
C LEU A 386 14.43 28.80 2.53
N ARG A 387 15.77 28.75 2.51
CA ARG A 387 16.52 27.53 2.80
C ARG A 387 16.19 26.99 4.20
N HIS A 388 15.81 25.71 4.28
CA HIS A 388 15.43 25.00 5.51
C HIS A 388 14.24 25.62 6.28
N THR A 389 13.39 26.42 5.63
CA THR A 389 12.24 27.05 6.30
C THR A 389 10.93 26.26 6.16
N ALA A 390 10.92 25.16 5.40
CA ALA A 390 9.73 24.31 5.29
C ALA A 390 9.27 23.81 6.67
N GLY A 391 7.98 23.97 6.98
CA GLY A 391 7.42 23.64 8.29
C GLY A 391 7.76 24.62 9.42
N GLN A 392 8.53 25.68 9.15
CA GLN A 392 8.89 26.71 10.12
C GLN A 392 8.17 28.02 9.83
N GLN A 393 7.98 28.86 10.85
CA GLN A 393 7.40 30.19 10.65
C GLN A 393 8.39 31.10 9.92
N VAL A 394 7.90 31.77 8.89
CA VAL A 394 8.62 32.80 8.13
C VAL A 394 7.83 34.09 8.17
N LEU A 395 8.52 35.20 8.47
CA LEU A 395 7.96 36.54 8.41
C LEU A 395 8.10 37.10 7.01
N LEU A 396 6.97 37.42 6.38
CA LEU A 396 6.93 38.18 5.13
C LEU A 396 6.56 39.63 5.42
N GLU A 397 7.23 40.56 4.74
CA GLU A 397 6.73 41.92 4.58
C GLU A 397 6.14 42.08 3.19
N VAL A 398 4.83 42.34 3.13
CA VAL A 398 4.07 42.38 1.88
C VAL A 398 3.54 43.78 1.63
N ARG A 399 3.74 44.30 0.42
CA ARG A 399 3.18 45.59 -0.03
C ARG A 399 1.89 45.33 -0.83
N PRO A 400 0.77 45.99 -0.47
CA PRO A 400 -0.46 45.93 -1.26
C PRO A 400 -0.28 46.38 -2.70
N ALA A 401 -0.95 45.73 -3.64
CA ALA A 401 -0.87 46.04 -5.07
C ALA A 401 -1.35 47.46 -5.41
N ALA A 402 -2.37 47.94 -4.68
CA ALA A 402 -2.98 49.26 -4.84
C ALA A 402 -2.22 50.39 -4.12
N GLY A 403 -1.07 50.10 -3.49
CA GLY A 403 -0.39 51.02 -2.59
C GLY A 403 -1.00 51.02 -1.18
N GLY A 404 -0.21 51.43 -0.18
CA GLY A 404 -0.61 51.40 1.23
C GLY A 404 0.53 50.99 2.16
N PRO A 405 0.26 50.88 3.48
CA PRO A 405 1.27 50.47 4.44
C PRO A 405 1.72 49.03 4.18
N VAL A 406 3.03 48.79 4.36
CA VAL A 406 3.60 47.45 4.35
C VAL A 406 3.00 46.66 5.52
N ARG A 407 2.56 45.44 5.28
CA ARG A 407 2.05 44.55 6.31
C ARG A 407 3.01 43.40 6.58
N LYS A 408 3.00 42.92 7.81
CA LYS A 408 3.75 41.76 8.27
C LYS A 408 2.83 40.56 8.35
N GLU A 409 3.24 39.45 7.77
CA GLU A 409 2.47 38.21 7.77
C GLU A 409 3.36 37.03 8.09
N ILE A 410 2.91 36.19 9.03
CA ILE A 410 3.61 34.94 9.35
C ILE A 410 2.99 33.83 8.50
N VAL A 411 3.84 33.14 7.74
CA VAL A 411 3.46 32.01 6.92
C VAL A 411 4.31 30.80 7.30
N VAL A 412 3.81 29.59 7.03
CA VAL A 412 4.57 28.36 7.19
C VAL A 412 4.80 27.79 5.79
N PRO A 413 6.01 27.96 5.21
CA PRO A 413 6.34 27.40 3.91
C PRO A 413 6.19 25.88 3.90
N MET A 414 5.83 25.34 2.75
CA MET A 414 5.76 23.90 2.49
C MET A 414 7.06 23.40 1.86
N THR A 415 7.20 22.08 1.73
CA THR A 415 8.34 21.50 1.00
C THR A 415 8.20 21.75 -0.51
N PRO A 416 9.30 21.70 -1.28
CA PRO A 416 9.22 21.78 -2.75
C PRO A 416 8.37 20.65 -3.36
N GLY A 417 8.44 19.45 -2.76
CA GLY A 417 7.60 18.32 -3.17
C GLY A 417 6.11 18.61 -2.96
N ALA A 418 5.72 19.18 -1.82
CA ALA A 418 4.33 19.55 -1.56
C ALA A 418 3.84 20.67 -2.50
N GLU A 419 4.71 21.60 -2.89
CA GLU A 419 4.34 22.63 -3.87
C GLU A 419 4.18 22.05 -5.28
N ALA A 420 5.05 21.14 -5.71
CA ALA A 420 4.89 20.45 -6.98
C ALA A 420 3.56 19.66 -7.00
N ASP A 421 3.21 19.02 -5.89
CA ASP A 421 1.95 18.30 -5.74
C ASP A 421 0.74 19.24 -5.74
N LEU A 422 0.87 20.43 -5.13
CA LEU A 422 -0.14 21.47 -5.13
C LEU A 422 -0.43 22.01 -6.54
N ARG A 423 0.59 22.19 -7.40
CA ARG A 423 0.39 22.57 -8.81
C ARG A 423 -0.47 21.55 -9.55
N TYR A 424 -0.24 20.26 -9.27
CA TYR A 424 -1.00 19.19 -9.89
C TYR A 424 -2.42 19.11 -9.32
N SER A 425 -2.60 19.34 -8.02
CA SER A 425 -3.92 19.46 -7.36
C SER A 425 -4.74 20.62 -7.95
N GLU A 426 -4.10 21.75 -8.26
CA GLU A 426 -4.78 22.85 -8.95
C GLU A 426 -5.26 22.44 -10.34
N TRP A 427 -4.42 21.74 -11.10
CA TRP A 427 -4.80 21.24 -12.41
C TRP A 427 -6.05 20.35 -12.30
N GLU A 428 -6.05 19.36 -11.41
CA GLU A 428 -7.22 18.48 -11.17
C GLU A 428 -8.47 19.28 -10.77
N TYR A 429 -8.32 20.18 -9.79
CA TYR A 429 -9.42 20.99 -9.29
C TYR A 429 -10.02 21.88 -10.37
N THR A 430 -9.19 22.51 -11.20
CA THR A 430 -9.68 23.38 -12.28
C THR A 430 -10.33 22.58 -13.42
N ARG A 431 -9.86 21.36 -13.71
CA ARG A 431 -10.53 20.48 -14.69
C ARG A 431 -11.93 20.09 -14.19
N ARG A 432 -12.06 19.71 -12.91
CA ARG A 432 -13.37 19.43 -12.28
C ARG A 432 -14.32 20.61 -12.43
N LEU A 433 -13.88 21.81 -12.04
CA LEU A 433 -14.71 23.02 -12.13
C LEU A 433 -15.10 23.36 -13.57
N GLU A 434 -14.21 23.14 -14.54
CA GLU A 434 -14.50 23.38 -15.95
C GLU A 434 -15.58 22.42 -16.48
N VAL A 435 -15.48 21.12 -16.15
CA VAL A 435 -16.51 20.12 -16.50
C VAL A 435 -17.85 20.47 -15.88
N GLU A 436 -17.88 20.80 -14.59
CA GLU A 436 -19.09 21.18 -13.86
C GLU A 436 -19.72 22.43 -14.47
N LYS A 437 -18.93 23.47 -14.75
CA LYS A 437 -19.41 24.72 -15.36
C LYS A 437 -19.95 24.48 -16.77
N THR A 438 -19.18 23.84 -17.64
CA THR A 438 -19.51 23.68 -19.05
C THR A 438 -20.67 22.70 -19.27
N SER A 439 -20.82 21.71 -18.40
CA SER A 439 -21.98 20.79 -18.40
C SER A 439 -23.17 21.27 -17.58
N LYS A 440 -23.10 22.45 -16.93
CA LYS A 440 -24.12 22.92 -15.96
C LYS A 440 -24.41 21.91 -14.86
N ASN A 441 -23.37 21.25 -14.37
CA ASN A 441 -23.39 20.17 -13.40
C ASN A 441 -24.17 18.92 -13.88
N GLU A 442 -24.28 18.66 -15.18
CA GLU A 442 -24.85 17.40 -15.67
C GLU A 442 -23.82 16.27 -15.79
N ILE A 443 -22.54 16.62 -15.88
CA ILE A 443 -21.41 15.70 -16.01
C ILE A 443 -20.50 15.84 -14.79
N GLY A 444 -20.11 14.71 -14.19
CA GLY A 444 -19.08 14.64 -13.14
C GLY A 444 -17.67 14.45 -13.70
N TYR A 445 -16.66 14.68 -12.86
CA TYR A 445 -15.25 14.48 -13.20
C TYR A 445 -14.52 13.81 -12.04
N VAL A 446 -13.73 12.78 -12.35
CA VAL A 446 -12.84 12.09 -11.42
C VAL A 446 -11.48 11.97 -12.09
N HIS A 447 -10.40 12.25 -11.36
CA HIS A 447 -9.03 12.01 -11.82
C HIS A 447 -8.33 10.99 -10.92
N LEU A 448 -7.57 10.07 -11.51
CA LEU A 448 -6.73 9.12 -10.77
C LEU A 448 -5.28 9.28 -11.18
N ARG A 449 -4.45 9.82 -10.28
CA ARG A 449 -3.00 10.01 -10.48
C ARG A 449 -2.21 8.70 -10.60
N ALA A 450 -2.74 7.63 -10.02
CA ALA A 450 -2.17 6.29 -9.97
C ALA A 450 -3.29 5.33 -9.55
N MET A 451 -2.95 4.06 -9.36
CA MET A 451 -3.87 2.98 -9.00
C MET A 451 -3.46 2.31 -7.68
N GLY A 452 -3.14 3.09 -6.64
CA GLY A 452 -2.90 2.57 -5.29
C GLY A 452 -4.07 2.80 -4.33
N GLY A 453 -4.01 2.24 -3.12
CA GLY A 453 -5.06 2.42 -2.10
C GLY A 453 -5.36 3.89 -1.73
N GLY A 454 -4.34 4.76 -1.76
CA GLY A 454 -4.53 6.21 -1.62
C GLY A 454 -5.33 6.83 -2.77
N ASN A 455 -5.18 6.32 -3.99
CA ASN A 455 -5.95 6.79 -5.15
C ASN A 455 -7.40 6.31 -5.13
N TYR A 456 -7.68 5.15 -4.53
CA TYR A 456 -9.06 4.75 -4.27
C TYR A 456 -9.74 5.68 -3.26
N THR A 457 -8.98 6.28 -2.33
CA THR A 457 -9.52 7.35 -1.48
C THR A 457 -9.93 8.57 -2.32
N GLU A 458 -9.15 8.95 -3.33
CA GLU A 458 -9.53 10.02 -4.27
C GLU A 458 -10.75 9.64 -5.13
N TRP A 459 -10.88 8.38 -5.56
CA TRP A 459 -12.11 7.88 -6.17
C TRP A 459 -13.31 8.12 -5.25
N VAL A 460 -13.21 7.73 -3.97
CA VAL A 460 -14.31 7.90 -3.00
C VAL A 460 -14.69 9.37 -2.82
N LYS A 461 -13.71 10.28 -2.79
CA LYS A 461 -13.96 11.71 -2.64
C LYS A 461 -14.67 12.31 -3.86
N ASN A 462 -14.31 11.87 -5.06
CA ASN A 462 -14.74 12.53 -6.30
C ASN A 462 -15.91 11.82 -7.00
N PHE A 463 -16.07 10.51 -6.88
CA PHE A 463 -17.13 9.74 -7.55
C PHE A 463 -18.48 9.84 -6.83
N TYR A 464 -18.53 9.55 -5.52
CA TYR A 464 -19.81 9.47 -4.79
C TYR A 464 -20.58 10.78 -4.70
N PRO A 465 -19.98 12.00 -4.76
CA PRO A 465 -20.75 13.24 -4.87
C PRO A 465 -21.43 13.44 -6.22
N VAL A 466 -21.01 12.71 -7.26
CA VAL A 466 -21.48 12.88 -8.65
C VAL A 466 -22.03 11.59 -9.26
N PHE A 467 -22.28 10.56 -8.45
CA PHE A 467 -22.72 9.24 -8.93
C PHE A 467 -24.10 9.26 -9.63
N ASP A 468 -24.92 10.28 -9.37
CA ASP A 468 -26.26 10.46 -9.93
C ASP A 468 -26.29 11.45 -11.11
N ARG A 469 -25.13 11.91 -11.57
CA ARG A 469 -24.99 12.75 -12.78
C ARG A 469 -25.31 11.94 -14.05
N LYS A 470 -25.64 12.65 -15.12
CA LYS A 470 -26.01 12.07 -16.41
C LYS A 470 -24.81 11.57 -17.22
N GLY A 471 -23.62 12.09 -16.91
CA GLY A 471 -22.36 11.60 -17.46
C GLY A 471 -21.21 11.73 -16.47
N LEU A 472 -20.13 11.00 -16.72
CA LEU A 472 -18.92 11.05 -15.90
C LEU A 472 -17.68 10.91 -16.78
N VAL A 473 -16.75 11.86 -16.63
CA VAL A 473 -15.39 11.78 -17.15
C VAL A 473 -14.49 11.15 -16.10
N ILE A 474 -13.82 10.05 -16.46
CA ILE A 474 -12.80 9.41 -15.64
C ILE A 474 -11.45 9.68 -16.30
N ASP A 475 -10.65 10.54 -15.70
CA ASP A 475 -9.37 10.98 -16.22
C ASP A 475 -8.24 10.13 -15.61
N VAL A 476 -7.57 9.35 -16.47
CA VAL A 476 -6.37 8.57 -16.13
C VAL A 476 -5.15 9.07 -16.90
N ARG A 477 -5.19 10.30 -17.44
CA ARG A 477 -4.01 10.95 -18.00
C ARG A 477 -2.94 11.08 -16.91
N HIS A 478 -1.69 10.80 -17.27
CA HIS A 478 -0.56 10.81 -16.32
C HIS A 478 -0.68 9.81 -15.15
N ASN A 479 -1.55 8.81 -15.26
CA ASN A 479 -1.70 7.76 -14.24
C ASN A 479 -0.43 6.89 -14.18
N ARG A 480 0.14 6.70 -12.98
CA ARG A 480 1.42 6.01 -12.76
C ARG A 480 1.31 4.50 -12.48
N GLY A 481 0.15 3.89 -12.70
CA GLY A 481 -0.07 2.46 -12.44
C GLY A 481 -0.31 2.13 -10.97
N GLY A 482 -0.33 0.84 -10.64
CA GLY A 482 -0.74 0.30 -9.35
C GLY A 482 -1.40 -1.06 -9.51
N ASN A 483 -2.52 -1.32 -8.84
CA ASN A 483 -3.24 -2.60 -8.88
C ASN A 483 -4.69 -2.52 -8.36
N ILE A 484 -5.41 -1.43 -8.65
CA ILE A 484 -6.81 -1.24 -8.21
C ILE A 484 -7.79 -1.06 -9.38
N ASP A 485 -7.37 -1.28 -10.63
CA ASP A 485 -8.22 -1.28 -11.82
C ASP A 485 -9.55 -2.00 -11.58
N SER A 486 -9.48 -3.22 -11.03
CA SER A 486 -10.62 -4.08 -10.73
C SER A 486 -11.54 -3.46 -9.68
N TRP A 487 -11.01 -2.76 -8.67
CA TRP A 487 -11.80 -2.07 -7.64
C TRP A 487 -12.62 -0.93 -8.23
N VAL A 488 -12.11 -0.24 -9.26
CA VAL A 488 -12.83 0.85 -9.92
C VAL A 488 -13.83 0.27 -10.93
N LEU A 489 -13.40 -0.67 -11.78
CA LEU A 489 -14.25 -1.30 -12.80
C LEU A 489 -15.45 -2.01 -12.17
N GLU A 490 -15.29 -2.69 -11.03
CA GLU A 490 -16.42 -3.33 -10.36
C GLU A 490 -17.51 -2.34 -9.92
N LYS A 491 -17.15 -1.10 -9.55
CA LYS A 491 -18.14 -0.07 -9.17
C LYS A 491 -18.91 0.42 -10.39
N LEU A 492 -18.23 0.54 -11.52
CA LEU A 492 -18.83 0.93 -12.80
C LEU A 492 -19.71 -0.15 -13.41
N LEU A 493 -19.44 -1.42 -13.12
CA LEU A 493 -20.24 -2.57 -13.59
C LEU A 493 -21.58 -2.73 -12.85
N ARG A 494 -21.77 -2.06 -11.71
CA ARG A 494 -23.02 -2.13 -10.94
C ARG A 494 -24.20 -1.60 -11.75
N ARG A 495 -25.34 -2.29 -11.67
CA ARG A 495 -26.57 -1.91 -12.37
C ARG A 495 -27.77 -1.81 -11.43
N ALA A 496 -28.56 -0.76 -11.60
CA ALA A 496 -29.85 -0.61 -10.96
C ALA A 496 -30.92 -1.46 -11.67
N TRP A 497 -31.73 -2.21 -10.91
CA TRP A 497 -32.91 -2.92 -11.44
C TRP A 497 -34.21 -2.63 -10.68
N PHE A 498 -34.13 -2.02 -9.49
CA PHE A 498 -35.24 -1.57 -8.67
C PHE A 498 -35.01 -0.13 -8.18
N TYR A 499 -36.11 0.60 -8.02
CA TYR A 499 -36.12 1.98 -7.58
C TYR A 499 -36.97 2.13 -6.34
N TRP A 500 -36.46 2.87 -5.37
CA TRP A 500 -37.10 3.07 -4.08
C TRP A 500 -37.37 4.55 -3.90
N GLN A 501 -38.58 4.89 -3.50
CA GLN A 501 -38.91 6.26 -3.13
C GLN A 501 -39.69 6.22 -1.82
N SER A 502 -39.17 6.90 -0.81
CA SER A 502 -39.91 7.14 0.42
C SER A 502 -41.14 8.01 0.15
N ARG A 503 -42.04 8.14 1.13
CA ARG A 503 -43.23 9.00 1.03
C ARG A 503 -42.92 10.42 0.51
N VAL A 504 -41.73 10.93 0.86
CA VAL A 504 -41.17 12.21 0.40
C VAL A 504 -39.74 11.99 -0.07
N GLY A 505 -39.27 12.84 -0.98
CA GLY A 505 -37.91 12.79 -1.53
C GLY A 505 -37.83 12.26 -2.95
N LYS A 506 -36.60 12.20 -3.48
CA LYS A 506 -36.30 11.67 -4.82
C LYS A 506 -36.17 10.14 -4.78
N PRO A 507 -36.44 9.44 -5.89
CA PRO A 507 -36.12 8.02 -6.00
C PRO A 507 -34.62 7.76 -5.82
N THR A 508 -34.29 6.66 -5.17
CA THR A 508 -32.98 6.01 -5.15
C THR A 508 -33.11 4.65 -5.84
N TRP A 509 -32.02 3.89 -5.95
CA TRP A 509 -32.03 2.57 -6.56
C TRP A 509 -31.22 1.55 -5.76
N ASN A 510 -31.51 0.28 -6.05
CA ASN A 510 -30.76 -0.85 -5.52
C ASN A 510 -29.39 -0.97 -6.23
N MET A 511 -28.44 -1.70 -5.61
CA MET A 511 -27.00 -1.50 -5.82
C MET A 511 -26.64 -0.04 -5.58
N GLN A 512 -26.45 0.31 -4.30
CA GLN A 512 -26.28 1.69 -3.86
C GLN A 512 -25.10 2.31 -4.59
N HIS A 513 -25.30 3.54 -5.03
CA HIS A 513 -24.31 4.28 -5.82
C HIS A 513 -23.93 3.65 -7.16
N ALA A 514 -24.75 2.73 -7.72
CA ALA A 514 -24.59 2.31 -9.10
C ALA A 514 -24.70 3.53 -10.02
N PHE A 515 -23.65 3.82 -10.78
CA PHE A 515 -23.67 4.88 -11.78
C PHE A 515 -24.59 4.47 -12.93
N ARG A 516 -25.43 5.38 -13.40
CA ARG A 516 -26.40 5.10 -14.47
C ARG A 516 -26.16 5.93 -15.74
N GLY A 517 -25.39 7.00 -15.66
CA GLY A 517 -25.13 7.89 -16.78
C GLY A 517 -24.14 7.31 -17.79
N HIS A 518 -23.79 8.13 -18.79
CA HIS A 518 -22.78 7.80 -19.80
C HIS A 518 -21.37 8.00 -19.26
N LEU A 519 -20.42 7.14 -19.69
CA LEU A 519 -19.04 7.14 -19.21
C LEU A 519 -18.05 7.42 -20.34
N VAL A 520 -17.00 8.17 -20.04
CA VAL A 520 -15.81 8.34 -20.88
C VAL A 520 -14.56 8.23 -20.03
N VAL A 521 -13.53 7.59 -20.57
CA VAL A 521 -12.18 7.59 -20.00
C VAL A 521 -11.27 8.50 -20.82
N LEU A 522 -10.48 9.35 -20.15
CA LEU A 522 -9.38 10.09 -20.76
C LEU A 522 -8.05 9.40 -20.50
N CYS A 523 -7.24 9.19 -21.54
CA CYS A 523 -5.88 8.64 -21.42
C CYS A 523 -4.87 9.45 -22.22
N ASN A 524 -3.59 9.28 -21.91
CA ASN A 524 -2.51 9.84 -22.73
C ASN A 524 -1.26 8.96 -22.67
N GLU A 525 -0.18 9.41 -23.32
CA GLU A 525 1.11 8.70 -23.40
C GLU A 525 1.80 8.52 -22.04
N ARG A 526 1.27 9.12 -20.98
CA ARG A 526 1.73 8.98 -19.60
C ARG A 526 0.76 8.19 -18.71
N THR A 527 -0.31 7.65 -19.27
CA THR A 527 -1.11 6.59 -18.63
C THR A 527 -0.30 5.31 -18.70
N ALA A 528 0.09 4.75 -17.55
CA ALA A 528 1.04 3.66 -17.45
C ALA A 528 0.49 2.49 -16.63
N SER A 529 0.89 1.26 -16.99
CA SER A 529 0.63 0.03 -16.23
C SER A 529 -0.85 -0.15 -15.88
N ASP A 530 -1.21 -0.30 -14.60
CA ASP A 530 -2.61 -0.51 -14.20
C ASP A 530 -3.58 0.60 -14.65
N GLY A 531 -3.09 1.81 -14.99
CA GLY A 531 -3.89 2.81 -15.69
C GLY A 531 -4.27 2.42 -17.12
N GLU A 532 -3.39 1.71 -17.81
CA GLU A 532 -3.60 1.08 -19.11
C GLU A 532 -4.50 -0.15 -18.98
N ALA A 533 -4.29 -1.01 -17.97
CA ALA A 533 -5.17 -2.13 -17.66
C ALA A 533 -6.61 -1.65 -17.44
N PHE A 534 -6.80 -0.56 -16.68
CA PHE A 534 -8.09 0.08 -16.50
C PHE A 534 -8.68 0.60 -17.81
N ALA A 535 -7.91 1.30 -18.64
CA ALA A 535 -8.40 1.85 -19.91
C ALA A 535 -8.79 0.75 -20.90
N GLU A 536 -7.96 -0.28 -21.03
CA GLU A 536 -8.22 -1.47 -21.85
C GLU A 536 -9.43 -2.25 -21.33
N GLY A 537 -9.48 -2.50 -20.03
CA GLY A 537 -10.59 -3.16 -19.34
C GLY A 537 -11.91 -2.42 -19.55
N PHE A 538 -11.91 -1.09 -19.41
CA PHE A 538 -13.07 -0.23 -19.66
C PHE A 538 -13.59 -0.39 -21.10
N ARG A 539 -12.70 -0.43 -22.09
CA ARG A 539 -13.04 -0.63 -23.50
C ARG A 539 -13.59 -2.05 -23.74
N ARG A 540 -12.90 -3.08 -23.24
CA ARG A 540 -13.27 -4.50 -23.41
C ARG A 540 -14.60 -4.85 -22.73
N LEU A 541 -14.91 -4.22 -21.61
CA LEU A 541 -16.18 -4.38 -20.88
C LEU A 541 -17.33 -3.57 -21.49
N GLY A 542 -17.07 -2.78 -22.53
CA GLY A 542 -18.10 -2.00 -23.24
C GLY A 542 -18.74 -0.92 -22.37
N LEU A 543 -17.99 -0.32 -21.44
CA LEU A 543 -18.51 0.66 -20.48
C LEU A 543 -18.67 2.07 -21.10
N GLY A 544 -17.92 2.37 -22.16
CA GLY A 544 -17.96 3.67 -22.84
C GLY A 544 -16.83 3.82 -23.85
N LYS A 545 -16.44 5.06 -24.14
CA LYS A 545 -15.32 5.37 -25.04
C LYS A 545 -14.07 5.84 -24.29
N VAL A 546 -12.91 5.39 -24.75
CA VAL A 546 -11.59 5.93 -24.35
C VAL A 546 -11.19 7.02 -25.33
N ILE A 547 -10.82 8.20 -24.83
CA ILE A 547 -10.47 9.37 -25.64
C ILE A 547 -9.09 9.89 -25.23
N GLY A 548 -8.23 10.19 -26.20
CA GLY A 548 -6.94 10.82 -25.93
C GLY A 548 -5.84 10.37 -26.88
N THR A 549 -4.66 10.07 -26.34
CA THR A 549 -3.52 9.54 -27.10
C THR A 549 -3.16 8.13 -26.63
N ARG A 550 -2.42 7.38 -27.46
CA ARG A 550 -1.91 6.05 -27.11
C ARG A 550 -1.12 6.12 -25.81
N THR A 551 -1.32 5.13 -24.95
CA THR A 551 -0.72 5.04 -23.63
C THR A 551 0.74 4.57 -23.66
N TRP A 552 1.36 4.40 -22.49
CA TRP A 552 2.80 4.13 -22.33
C TRP A 552 3.26 2.79 -22.92
N GLY A 553 2.46 1.74 -22.78
CA GLY A 553 2.67 0.44 -23.37
C GLY A 553 3.35 -0.58 -22.49
N GLY A 554 3.31 -0.45 -21.16
CA GLY A 554 3.95 -1.41 -20.26
C GLY A 554 2.93 -2.13 -19.39
N GLU A 555 2.81 -3.44 -19.52
CA GLU A 555 1.82 -4.25 -18.79
C GLU A 555 2.29 -5.68 -18.51
N ILE A 556 3.59 -5.84 -18.25
CA ILE A 556 4.11 -7.05 -17.62
C ILE A 556 4.26 -6.77 -16.13
N TRP A 557 3.56 -7.52 -15.29
CA TRP A 557 3.58 -7.30 -13.85
C TRP A 557 4.93 -7.72 -13.23
N LEU A 558 5.38 -6.97 -12.21
CA LEU A 558 6.61 -7.22 -11.45
C LEU A 558 6.33 -7.34 -9.95
N SER A 559 7.12 -8.15 -9.24
CA SER A 559 7.03 -8.25 -7.77
C SER A 559 7.81 -7.15 -7.04
N SER A 560 8.74 -6.47 -7.73
CA SER A 560 9.77 -5.62 -7.12
C SER A 560 10.61 -6.32 -6.03
N SER A 561 10.65 -7.65 -6.04
CA SER A 561 11.34 -8.45 -5.00
C SER A 561 12.77 -8.85 -5.39
N ASN A 562 13.21 -8.51 -6.60
CA ASN A 562 14.58 -8.72 -7.08
C ASN A 562 15.53 -7.65 -6.52
N VAL A 563 15.95 -7.84 -5.27
CA VAL A 563 16.84 -6.93 -4.55
C VAL A 563 18.27 -7.47 -4.48
N LEU A 564 19.23 -6.57 -4.66
CA LEU A 564 20.66 -6.82 -4.57
C LEU A 564 21.12 -6.80 -3.09
N VAL A 565 22.37 -7.20 -2.84
CA VAL A 565 22.93 -7.29 -1.49
C VAL A 565 22.88 -5.96 -0.71
N ASP A 566 22.98 -4.84 -1.42
CA ASP A 566 22.90 -3.47 -0.88
C ASP A 566 21.46 -2.92 -0.85
N ARG A 567 20.46 -3.77 -1.08
CA ARG A 567 19.04 -3.42 -1.24
C ARG A 567 18.71 -2.52 -2.43
N GLY A 568 19.62 -2.40 -3.41
CA GLY A 568 19.28 -1.88 -4.73
C GLY A 568 18.29 -2.79 -5.45
N LEU A 569 17.40 -2.23 -6.24
CA LEU A 569 16.44 -2.96 -7.06
C LEU A 569 17.02 -3.16 -8.46
N ALA A 570 16.90 -4.38 -8.99
CA ALA A 570 17.01 -4.70 -10.41
C ALA A 570 15.83 -5.63 -10.75
N SER A 571 14.67 -5.04 -11.02
CA SER A 571 13.41 -5.79 -11.18
C SER A 571 13.34 -6.54 -12.49
N ALA A 572 12.72 -7.73 -12.44
CA ALA A 572 12.31 -8.46 -13.63
C ALA A 572 10.83 -8.22 -13.94
N ALA A 573 10.50 -8.29 -15.23
CA ALA A 573 9.13 -8.29 -15.71
C ALA A 573 8.59 -9.73 -15.69
N GLU A 574 7.73 -10.07 -14.72
CA GLU A 574 7.50 -11.48 -14.31
C GLU A 574 6.23 -12.12 -14.85
N THR A 575 5.14 -11.36 -14.95
CA THR A 575 3.82 -11.94 -15.31
C THR A 575 3.21 -11.16 -16.46
N GLY A 576 3.29 -11.74 -17.66
CA GLY A 576 2.71 -11.15 -18.87
C GLY A 576 1.17 -11.21 -18.87
N VAL A 577 0.55 -10.16 -19.41
CA VAL A 577 -0.91 -10.02 -19.46
C VAL A 577 -1.42 -10.36 -20.86
N TYR A 578 -2.41 -11.26 -20.93
CA TYR A 578 -3.02 -11.73 -22.18
C TYR A 578 -4.55 -11.75 -22.11
N GLY A 579 -5.19 -11.62 -23.27
CA GLY A 579 -6.65 -11.66 -23.40
C GLY A 579 -7.21 -13.07 -23.64
N PRO A 580 -8.54 -13.26 -23.54
CA PRO A 580 -9.21 -14.53 -23.87
C PRO A 580 -8.98 -15.01 -25.31
N GLU A 581 -8.56 -14.12 -26.20
CA GLU A 581 -8.11 -14.41 -27.56
C GLU A 581 -6.71 -15.08 -27.64
N GLY A 582 -6.02 -15.26 -26.52
CA GLY A 582 -4.67 -15.82 -26.47
C GLY A 582 -3.60 -14.89 -27.06
N GLN A 583 -3.81 -13.58 -26.96
CA GLN A 583 -2.87 -12.55 -27.43
C GLN A 583 -2.36 -11.72 -26.26
N TRP A 584 -1.09 -11.34 -26.30
CA TRP A 584 -0.50 -10.37 -25.37
C TRP A 584 -1.19 -9.01 -25.50
N LEU A 585 -1.39 -8.35 -24.37
CA LEU A 585 -2.03 -7.05 -24.30
C LEU A 585 -1.02 -5.98 -23.89
N ILE A 586 -1.15 -4.80 -24.47
CA ILE A 586 -0.51 -3.53 -24.07
C ILE A 586 1.02 -3.48 -24.24
N GLU A 587 1.76 -4.50 -23.79
CA GLU A 587 3.22 -4.50 -23.77
C GLU A 587 3.85 -4.15 -25.13
N GLY A 588 4.78 -3.18 -25.12
CA GLY A 588 5.50 -2.70 -26.30
C GLY A 588 4.68 -1.85 -27.27
N HIS A 589 3.40 -1.57 -26.98
CA HIS A 589 2.52 -0.78 -27.84
C HIS A 589 1.71 0.27 -27.08
N GLY A 590 0.89 -0.14 -26.11
CA GLY A 590 -0.09 0.70 -25.41
C GLY A 590 -1.55 0.38 -25.77
N VAL A 591 -2.44 1.13 -25.16
CA VAL A 591 -3.87 1.14 -25.41
C VAL A 591 -4.15 2.23 -26.44
N ASP A 592 -4.65 1.85 -27.61
CA ASP A 592 -5.18 2.80 -28.58
C ASP A 592 -6.56 3.32 -28.09
N PRO A 593 -6.77 4.64 -27.99
CA PRO A 593 -8.07 5.20 -27.64
C PRO A 593 -9.06 5.03 -28.79
N ASP A 594 -10.35 4.91 -28.48
CA ASP A 594 -11.42 4.88 -29.48
C ASP A 594 -11.51 6.18 -30.29
N ILE A 595 -11.19 7.31 -29.66
CA ILE A 595 -11.19 8.64 -30.28
C ILE A 595 -9.84 9.30 -29.99
N VAL A 596 -9.02 9.44 -31.04
CA VAL A 596 -7.70 10.06 -30.92
C VAL A 596 -7.83 11.58 -30.86
N VAL A 597 -7.37 12.18 -29.77
CA VAL A 597 -7.33 13.64 -29.55
C VAL A 597 -6.02 13.96 -28.84
N ASP A 598 -5.22 14.84 -29.43
CA ASP A 598 -3.94 15.28 -28.87
C ASP A 598 -4.04 16.68 -28.23
N ASN A 599 -3.37 16.86 -27.11
CA ASN A 599 -3.26 18.12 -26.39
C ASN A 599 -1.97 18.85 -26.79
N LEU A 600 -2.04 19.60 -27.90
CA LEU A 600 -0.89 20.30 -28.48
C LEU A 600 -0.13 21.17 -27.45
N PRO A 601 1.21 21.04 -27.33
CA PRO A 601 1.98 21.67 -26.25
C PRO A 601 1.72 23.17 -26.06
N HIS A 602 1.69 23.94 -27.15
CA HIS A 602 1.45 25.39 -27.08
C HIS A 602 0.02 25.73 -26.66
N ALA A 603 -0.98 24.95 -27.09
CA ALA A 603 -2.37 25.15 -26.68
C ALA A 603 -2.56 24.84 -25.19
N THR A 604 -1.98 23.73 -24.73
CA THR A 604 -1.96 23.32 -23.33
C THR A 604 -1.26 24.34 -22.44
N PHE A 605 -0.14 24.89 -22.89
CA PHE A 605 0.57 25.99 -22.20
C PHE A 605 -0.31 27.24 -22.02
N LEU A 606 -1.18 27.53 -22.99
CA LEU A 606 -2.15 28.63 -22.92
C LEU A 606 -3.45 28.27 -22.17
N GLY A 607 -3.51 27.09 -21.53
CA GLY A 607 -4.62 26.65 -20.68
C GLY A 607 -5.76 25.93 -21.40
N LYS A 608 -5.60 25.58 -22.69
CA LYS A 608 -6.60 24.78 -23.43
C LYS A 608 -6.44 23.29 -23.13
N ASP A 609 -7.55 22.55 -23.18
CA ASP A 609 -7.55 21.09 -22.97
C ASP A 609 -8.52 20.43 -23.97
N ALA A 610 -8.00 20.11 -25.16
CA ALA A 610 -8.77 19.56 -26.27
C ALA A 610 -9.35 18.18 -25.95
N GLN A 611 -8.62 17.35 -25.20
CA GLN A 611 -9.09 16.05 -24.75
C GLN A 611 -10.30 16.17 -23.81
N LEU A 612 -10.23 17.06 -22.81
CA LEU A 612 -11.35 17.29 -21.90
C LEU A 612 -12.56 17.89 -22.61
N GLU A 613 -12.35 18.86 -23.50
CA GLU A 613 -13.41 19.44 -24.33
C GLU A 613 -14.11 18.37 -25.18
N ALA A 614 -13.34 17.46 -25.80
CA ALA A 614 -13.87 16.36 -26.58
C ALA A 614 -14.69 15.37 -25.73
N ALA A 615 -14.22 15.03 -24.53
CA ALA A 615 -14.95 14.15 -23.62
C ALA A 615 -16.27 14.75 -23.15
N VAL A 616 -16.27 16.03 -22.75
CA VAL A 616 -17.50 16.73 -22.34
C VAL A 616 -18.49 16.80 -23.49
N LYS A 617 -18.03 17.17 -24.69
CA LYS A 617 -18.87 17.21 -25.89
C LYS A 617 -19.46 15.84 -26.22
N HIS A 618 -18.65 14.79 -26.19
CA HIS A 618 -19.10 13.42 -26.46
C HIS A 618 -20.19 12.97 -25.48
N LEU A 619 -19.99 13.23 -24.18
CA LEU A 619 -20.99 12.92 -23.17
C LEU A 619 -22.28 13.72 -23.35
N GLN A 620 -22.20 15.01 -23.70
CA GLN A 620 -23.39 15.82 -24.00
C GLN A 620 -24.19 15.26 -25.17
N GLU A 621 -23.50 14.82 -26.24
CA GLU A 621 -24.15 14.17 -27.39
C GLU A 621 -24.83 12.86 -27.00
N LEU A 622 -24.17 12.02 -26.19
CA LEU A 622 -24.76 10.78 -25.68
C LEU A 622 -25.97 11.03 -24.77
N ILE A 623 -25.88 12.00 -23.85
CA ILE A 623 -26.98 12.37 -22.95
C ILE A 623 -28.19 12.87 -23.75
N ALA A 624 -27.97 13.62 -24.83
CA ALA A 624 -29.05 14.11 -25.69
C ALA A 624 -29.66 12.99 -26.54
N LYS A 625 -28.85 12.04 -27.03
CA LYS A 625 -29.28 10.94 -27.90
C LYS A 625 -29.96 9.81 -27.13
N ASP A 626 -29.45 9.47 -25.95
CA ASP A 626 -29.89 8.36 -25.10
C ASP A 626 -29.99 8.82 -23.64
N PRO A 627 -31.04 9.58 -23.27
CA PRO A 627 -31.18 10.09 -21.92
C PRO A 627 -31.49 8.97 -20.91
N VAL A 628 -30.62 8.78 -19.92
CA VAL A 628 -30.86 7.83 -18.82
C VAL A 628 -31.69 8.47 -17.72
N GLU A 629 -33.00 8.39 -17.84
CA GLU A 629 -33.92 8.97 -16.83
C GLU A 629 -34.04 8.10 -15.58
N VAL A 630 -34.34 8.75 -14.45
CA VAL A 630 -34.80 8.06 -13.23
C VAL A 630 -36.30 7.78 -13.39
N PRO A 631 -36.74 6.50 -13.36
CA PRO A 631 -38.15 6.18 -13.48
C PRO A 631 -39.00 6.92 -12.44
N LYS A 632 -40.15 7.41 -12.87
CA LYS A 632 -41.13 8.04 -11.96
C LYS A 632 -41.75 6.97 -11.08
N HIS A 633 -41.94 7.29 -9.81
CA HIS A 633 -42.69 6.42 -8.92
C HIS A 633 -44.14 6.25 -9.43
N PRO A 634 -44.68 5.01 -9.41
CA PRO A 634 -46.02 4.74 -9.89
C PRO A 634 -47.08 5.44 -9.01
N PRO A 635 -48.30 5.68 -9.51
CA PRO A 635 -49.40 6.09 -8.66
C PRO A 635 -49.62 5.08 -7.52
N TYR A 636 -49.96 5.57 -6.32
CA TYR A 636 -50.34 4.68 -5.22
C TYR A 636 -51.64 3.92 -5.55
N PRO A 637 -51.82 2.67 -5.09
CA PRO A 637 -53.05 1.93 -5.30
C PRO A 637 -54.28 2.64 -4.70
N ASP A 638 -55.33 2.81 -5.49
CA ASP A 638 -56.65 3.25 -5.01
C ASP A 638 -57.47 2.03 -4.58
N LYS A 639 -57.57 1.80 -3.27
CA LYS A 639 -58.31 0.68 -2.68
C LYS A 639 -59.81 0.95 -2.46
N LYS A 640 -60.34 2.06 -2.98
CA LYS A 640 -61.79 2.38 -2.90
C LYS A 640 -62.60 1.71 -4.02
N LYS A 641 -61.93 1.24 -5.07
CA LYS A 641 -62.54 0.56 -6.21
C LYS A 641 -62.58 -0.95 -6.02
#